data_AF-A0A9P5XE77-F1
#
_entry.id   AF-A0A9P5XE77-F1
#
_cell.length_a   1.000
_cell.length_b   1.000
_cell.length_c   1.000
_cell.angle_alpha   90.00
_cell.angle_beta   90.00
_cell.angle_gamma   90.00
#
_symmetry.space_group_name_H-M   'P 1'
#
loop_
_entity.id
_entity.type
_entity.pdbx_description
1 polymer ?
#
loop_
_entity_poly.entity_id
_entity_poly.type
_entity_poly.pdbx_seq_one_letter_code
_entity_poly.pdbx_strand_id
1 'polypeptide(L)'
;MADLYNQNPTVTHTLRQFISRAYNLWEKQDQHAFSKFVLTGEYADHLGRDRQVFLDPVQNRVRDVHGLIISRDYDSAIGISDRILVNAPITAFAVPHPTFSLTSSIHITHTVMDGERLRDVEYHHIPNFEFAHFGNRHQINIFFTKLWKPETEHHRQPSHISEEKRAFWYEYGLRPAIEALSGDAIVSQWPASYEAEKIRAKRTNGGYAWSTRVISKDVVPRLADAIRTCLVDNPDINDDDIIWATDFFFVHTIRGVKHGNYHRADGEAANYFLSDFLNDAQLSTEAGEFGKWYIDVGVEIASKERECLQWLTAAHRKVVEQALRIPTHHAERITQINSSKYSRDLSSHLTAVSGFRIVPGIRAQGPFEAAYLQAYTTDKSVVYHPQGGHHAKFLTAKEILGSAEHPTPTVDGIHHIYDKALLANSSNARLEVRVPIRFATEVFLNIDPAVIREALCSFTREEWWKFRITRLMGMAQTFALQAQGPTSLRFSHDTLLLTAACVWLINGLHARPEDGPASRKLMDAVLPVTEAAGANPNVLAYKTSVRAPWQHEEEESASDDDDVRRVPYNPYGCVFLRRIAIGSWDVPRLRVGGPSIPGPTFEYWFGTDHSRLKAKYQTSGFIDRNTISESRSTTNKARYLPLYVNFTGEPEPNLFNFGNRGRSLPSPAPDDGSDLEDRPSHLLEGGPQTIDDELSMLWRQFVSDLTSKSPNQRGITNPSYLKLNNVERQSGSEDPYKTLHLSDVFTAVHYKTASREEWLRSFDWLFPKSGQPTSTAVQNYRQSPYYKQWADLAERTRSNPKLFKEIRDGMWERIRTWTWMPNAQVDKMWPTSVRPGGKFTRWPATPQPRPAPHILLKSGVRPTFDDPPVNNGDDGGN
;
A
#
# COMPACT_ATOMS: atom_id res chain seq x y z
N MET A 1 15.97 22.04 13.79
CA MET A 1 16.54 20.66 13.68
C MET A 1 16.77 19.97 15.03
N ALA A 2 17.36 20.61 16.05
CA ALA A 2 17.66 19.99 17.36
C ALA A 2 16.42 19.40 18.07
N ASP A 3 15.24 19.97 17.83
CA ASP A 3 13.98 19.52 18.46
C ASP A 3 13.24 18.40 17.74
N LEU A 4 13.71 17.96 16.56
CA LEU A 4 13.10 16.87 15.79
C LEU A 4 13.48 15.49 16.33
N TYR A 5 14.67 15.40 16.91
CA TYR A 5 15.30 14.16 17.35
C TYR A 5 15.53 14.21 18.85
N ASN A 6 15.52 13.04 19.48
CA ASN A 6 15.65 12.99 20.92
C ASN A 6 17.12 13.12 21.35
N GLN A 7 17.37 14.05 22.29
CA GLN A 7 18.67 14.26 22.94
C GLN A 7 18.63 13.96 24.45
N ASN A 8 17.48 13.48 24.94
CA ASN A 8 17.27 13.20 26.36
C ASN A 8 18.22 12.08 26.82
N PRO A 9 18.73 12.15 28.07
CA PRO A 9 19.57 11.09 28.61
C PRO A 9 18.88 9.73 28.59
N THR A 10 19.59 8.75 28.06
CA THR A 10 19.12 7.38 27.91
C THR A 10 19.12 6.64 29.25
N VAL A 11 18.04 5.88 29.51
CA VAL A 11 17.88 5.00 30.67
C VAL A 11 17.52 3.60 30.17
N THR A 12 18.32 2.61 30.55
CA THR A 12 18.10 1.22 30.16
C THR A 12 16.90 0.62 30.89
N HIS A 13 15.96 0.03 30.13
CA HIS A 13 14.80 -0.69 30.66
C HIS A 13 14.81 -2.14 30.18
N THR A 14 14.34 -3.05 31.04
CA THR A 14 13.86 -4.38 30.61
C THR A 14 12.48 -4.27 29.95
N LEU A 15 12.03 -5.31 29.24
CA LEU A 15 10.65 -5.39 28.74
C LEU A 15 9.63 -5.21 29.87
N ARG A 16 9.86 -5.84 31.03
CA ARG A 16 8.98 -5.72 32.19
C ARG A 16 8.88 -4.28 32.68
N GLN A 17 10.00 -3.57 32.82
CA GLN A 17 10.01 -2.17 33.25
C GLN A 17 9.29 -1.26 32.26
N PHE A 18 9.48 -1.49 30.95
CA PHE A 18 8.77 -0.77 29.90
C PHE A 18 7.26 -1.00 29.98
N ILE A 19 6.82 -2.26 30.11
CA ILE A 19 5.41 -2.64 30.24
C ILE A 19 4.80 -2.01 31.49
N SER A 20 5.45 -2.15 32.66
CA SER A 20 4.94 -1.58 33.92
C SER A 20 4.79 -0.06 33.84
N ARG A 21 5.74 0.63 33.20
CA ARG A 21 5.64 2.09 33.01
C ARG A 21 4.49 2.46 32.08
N ALA A 22 4.34 1.77 30.95
CA ALA A 22 3.23 2.01 30.03
C ALA A 22 1.89 1.73 30.70
N TYR A 23 1.78 0.63 31.44
CA TYR A 23 0.59 0.26 32.20
C TYR A 23 0.22 1.33 33.24
N ASN A 24 1.18 1.87 33.98
CA ASN A 24 0.93 2.95 34.94
C ASN A 24 0.40 4.23 34.27
N LEU A 25 0.84 4.55 33.04
CA LEU A 25 0.31 5.68 32.27
C LEU A 25 -1.12 5.40 31.80
N TRP A 26 -1.38 4.16 31.38
CA TRP A 26 -2.69 3.69 30.98
C TRP A 26 -3.71 3.71 32.13
N GLU A 27 -3.36 3.19 33.30
CA GLU A 27 -4.22 3.21 34.50
C GLU A 27 -4.57 4.63 34.97
N LYS A 28 -3.61 5.55 34.85
CA LYS A 28 -3.83 6.98 35.15
C LYS A 28 -4.68 7.69 34.10
N GLN A 29 -5.09 6.99 33.04
CA GLN A 29 -5.82 7.53 31.90
C GLN A 29 -5.08 8.67 31.17
N ASP A 30 -3.75 8.71 31.29
CA ASP A 30 -2.92 9.66 30.56
C ASP A 30 -2.60 9.11 29.16
N GLN A 31 -3.61 9.17 28.29
CA GLN A 31 -3.55 8.62 26.92
C GLN A 31 -2.45 9.27 26.07
N HIS A 32 -2.15 10.55 26.34
CA HIS A 32 -1.14 11.33 25.63
C HIS A 32 0.26 10.88 26.02
N ALA A 33 0.58 10.84 27.32
CA ALA A 33 1.88 10.36 27.78
C ALA A 33 2.07 8.88 27.46
N PHE A 34 1.02 8.05 27.54
CA PHE A 34 1.06 6.64 27.15
C PHE A 34 1.48 6.48 25.69
N SER A 35 0.79 7.15 24.76
CA SER A 35 1.09 7.03 23.33
C SER A 35 2.47 7.60 23.00
N LYS A 36 2.86 8.73 23.62
CA LYS A 36 4.20 9.32 23.48
C LYS A 36 5.28 8.33 23.91
N PHE A 37 5.16 7.78 25.12
CA PHE A 37 6.11 6.82 25.68
C PHE A 37 6.23 5.56 24.83
N VAL A 38 5.09 4.99 24.41
CA VAL A 38 5.09 3.74 23.64
C VAL A 38 5.71 3.93 22.25
N LEU A 39 5.46 5.06 21.58
CA LEU A 39 5.92 5.29 20.20
C LEU A 39 7.33 5.87 20.10
N THR A 40 7.78 6.66 21.07
CA THR A 40 9.08 7.37 21.03
C THR A 40 10.06 6.90 22.10
N GLY A 41 9.58 6.26 23.18
CA GLY A 41 10.38 5.92 24.35
C GLY A 41 10.64 7.11 25.29
N GLU A 42 10.09 8.28 25.00
CA GLU A 42 10.22 9.48 25.84
C GLU A 42 9.30 9.45 27.06
N TYR A 43 9.83 9.82 28.23
CA TYR A 43 9.04 10.00 29.44
C TYR A 43 9.68 10.99 30.41
N ALA A 44 8.89 11.58 31.31
CA ALA A 44 9.39 12.31 32.46
C ALA A 44 9.59 11.36 33.65
N ASP A 45 10.79 11.40 34.27
CA ASP A 45 11.06 10.64 35.50
C ASP A 45 10.29 11.21 36.71
N HIS A 46 10.43 10.57 37.87
CA HIS A 46 9.72 10.97 39.09
C HIS A 46 10.12 12.37 39.61
N LEU A 47 11.21 12.95 39.09
CA LEU A 47 11.66 14.32 39.37
C LEU A 47 11.27 15.29 38.26
N GLY A 48 10.43 14.86 37.31
CA GLY A 48 9.98 15.67 36.18
C GLY A 48 11.05 15.87 35.09
N ARG A 49 12.15 15.10 35.10
CA ARG A 49 13.21 15.24 34.09
C ARG A 49 12.95 14.34 32.91
N ASP A 50 13.10 14.88 31.70
CA ASP A 50 12.92 14.12 30.48
C ASP A 50 14.01 13.05 30.28
N ARG A 51 13.58 11.85 29.89
CA ARG A 51 14.40 10.66 29.66
C ARG A 51 14.02 9.98 28.37
N GLN A 52 14.97 9.22 27.82
CA GLN A 52 14.75 8.30 26.71
C GLN A 52 14.94 6.87 27.19
N VAL A 53 14.04 5.95 26.85
CA VAL A 53 14.26 4.53 27.08
C VAL A 53 15.27 3.96 26.08
N PHE A 54 16.20 3.14 26.57
CA PHE A 54 16.87 2.12 25.77
C PHE A 54 16.34 0.76 26.20
N LEU A 55 15.65 0.06 25.30
CA LEU A 55 15.05 -1.23 25.60
C LEU A 55 16.06 -2.33 25.36
N ASP A 56 16.53 -2.98 26.41
CA ASP A 56 17.60 -3.97 26.33
C ASP A 56 17.09 -5.40 26.56
N PRO A 57 16.75 -6.14 25.49
CA PRO A 57 16.32 -7.54 25.60
C PRO A 57 17.47 -8.48 25.98
N VAL A 58 18.74 -8.05 25.91
CA VAL A 58 19.89 -8.91 26.24
C VAL A 58 19.93 -9.27 27.73
N GLN A 59 19.29 -8.47 28.58
CA GLN A 59 19.09 -8.79 30.00
C GLN A 59 18.32 -10.09 30.22
N ASN A 60 17.56 -10.55 29.22
CA ASN A 60 16.81 -11.80 29.22
C ASN A 60 17.57 -12.96 28.54
N ARG A 61 18.89 -12.87 28.37
CA ARG A 61 19.69 -13.97 27.80
C ARG A 61 19.46 -15.27 28.58
N VAL A 62 19.32 -16.38 27.86
CA VAL A 62 19.15 -17.70 28.45
C VAL A 62 20.35 -18.02 29.35
N ARG A 63 20.09 -18.44 30.59
CA ARG A 63 21.12 -18.82 31.57
C ARG A 63 21.61 -20.25 31.30
N ASP A 64 22.82 -20.57 31.72
CA ASP A 64 23.43 -21.90 31.49
C ASP A 64 22.61 -23.08 32.04
N VAL A 65 21.88 -22.83 33.14
CA VAL A 65 21.01 -23.81 33.80
C VAL A 65 19.63 -23.97 33.16
N HIS A 66 19.27 -23.13 32.18
CA HIS A 66 17.94 -23.13 31.58
C HIS A 66 17.68 -24.41 30.77
N GLY A 67 16.52 -25.01 31.00
CA GLY A 67 16.13 -26.26 30.37
C GLY A 67 15.67 -26.06 28.93
N LEU A 68 16.43 -26.61 27.97
CA LEU A 68 16.04 -26.65 26.56
C LEU A 68 15.59 -28.05 26.16
N ILE A 69 14.59 -28.11 25.29
CA ILE A 69 14.18 -29.30 24.54
C ILE A 69 14.52 -29.01 23.07
N ILE A 70 15.32 -29.88 22.46
CA ILE A 70 15.72 -29.78 21.06
C ILE A 70 15.09 -30.96 20.33
N SER A 71 14.22 -30.68 19.37
CA SER A 71 13.64 -31.67 18.48
C SER A 71 14.01 -31.37 17.03
N ARG A 72 14.03 -32.40 16.20
CA ARG A 72 14.41 -32.34 14.79
C ARG A 72 13.24 -32.82 13.93
N ASP A 73 13.09 -32.28 12.73
CA ASP A 73 12.04 -32.65 11.79
C ASP A 73 12.44 -32.43 10.32
N TYR A 74 11.68 -33.03 9.41
CA TYR A 74 11.73 -32.76 7.97
C TYR A 74 10.47 -31.97 7.58
N ASP A 75 10.62 -30.76 7.05
CA ASP A 75 9.49 -29.84 6.81
C ASP A 75 8.95 -29.94 5.37
N SER A 76 9.84 -29.76 4.40
CA SER A 76 9.53 -29.77 2.97
C SER A 76 10.66 -30.33 2.14
N ALA A 77 10.33 -30.81 0.93
CA ALA A 77 11.31 -31.25 -0.05
C ALA A 77 11.00 -30.72 -1.45
N ILE A 78 12.05 -30.51 -2.23
CA ILE A 78 12.00 -30.02 -3.60
C ILE A 78 12.78 -30.99 -4.49
N GLY A 79 12.12 -31.57 -5.48
CA GLY A 79 12.72 -32.51 -6.43
C GLY A 79 12.72 -31.96 -7.84
N ILE A 80 13.88 -31.92 -8.49
CA ILE A 80 14.03 -31.47 -9.88
C ILE A 80 14.36 -32.69 -10.75
N SER A 81 13.59 -32.93 -11.81
CA SER A 81 13.82 -34.06 -12.73
C SER A 81 13.14 -33.85 -14.08
N ASP A 82 13.65 -34.50 -15.12
CA ASP A 82 13.02 -34.55 -16.44
C ASP A 82 11.82 -35.51 -16.51
N ARG A 83 11.57 -36.25 -15.42
CA ARG A 83 10.46 -37.18 -15.22
C ARG A 83 9.55 -36.75 -14.07
N ILE A 84 8.35 -37.31 -14.03
CA ILE A 84 7.45 -37.16 -12.88
C ILE A 84 7.73 -38.31 -11.90
N LEU A 85 8.35 -38.00 -10.76
CA LEU A 85 8.89 -38.98 -9.82
C LEU A 85 7.95 -39.28 -8.64
N VAL A 86 6.66 -39.49 -8.96
CA VAL A 86 5.60 -39.74 -7.98
C VAL A 86 5.01 -41.14 -8.20
N ASN A 87 4.82 -41.89 -7.12
CA ASN A 87 4.29 -43.26 -7.11
C ASN A 87 2.78 -43.31 -6.76
N ALA A 88 2.04 -42.33 -7.22
CA ALA A 88 0.62 -42.13 -6.96
C ALA A 88 -0.08 -41.45 -8.14
N PRO A 89 -1.42 -41.51 -8.22
CA PRO A 89 -2.17 -40.73 -9.19
C PRO A 89 -1.91 -39.23 -9.00
N ILE A 90 -1.85 -38.49 -10.10
CA ILE A 90 -1.74 -37.02 -10.07
C ILE A 90 -3.02 -36.38 -10.60
N THR A 91 -3.34 -35.20 -10.07
CA THR A 91 -4.46 -34.37 -10.54
C THR A 91 -3.88 -33.25 -11.38
N ALA A 92 -3.88 -33.43 -12.70
CA ALA A 92 -3.31 -32.50 -13.66
C ALA A 92 -4.34 -31.46 -14.11
N PHE A 93 -3.88 -30.23 -14.36
CA PHE A 93 -4.69 -29.23 -15.05
C PHE A 93 -4.74 -29.58 -16.53
N ALA A 94 -5.94 -29.72 -17.08
CA ALA A 94 -6.09 -29.94 -18.52
C ALA A 94 -5.53 -28.75 -19.30
N VAL A 95 -5.87 -27.54 -18.87
CA VAL A 95 -5.25 -26.30 -19.35
C VAL A 95 -4.53 -25.62 -18.20
N PRO A 96 -3.21 -25.41 -18.29
CA PRO A 96 -2.43 -24.89 -17.18
C PRO A 96 -2.84 -23.47 -16.76
N HIS A 97 -3.02 -23.31 -15.45
CA HIS A 97 -3.46 -22.05 -14.85
C HIS A 97 -2.37 -20.96 -14.98
N PRO A 98 -2.65 -19.79 -15.59
CA PRO A 98 -1.64 -18.75 -15.78
C PRO A 98 -1.13 -18.14 -14.46
N THR A 99 -1.90 -18.24 -13.38
CA THR A 99 -1.60 -17.57 -12.10
C THR A 99 -0.79 -18.41 -11.12
N PHE A 100 -0.64 -19.73 -11.36
CA PHE A 100 0.05 -20.63 -10.42
C PHE A 100 1.51 -20.95 -10.82
N SER A 101 2.15 -20.04 -11.55
CA SER A 101 3.60 -20.12 -11.77
C SER A 101 4.36 -19.92 -10.46
N LEU A 102 5.54 -20.53 -10.33
CA LEU A 102 6.51 -20.17 -9.30
C LEU A 102 7.01 -18.74 -9.56
N THR A 103 6.61 -17.81 -8.70
CA THR A 103 6.96 -16.37 -8.79
C THR A 103 7.95 -15.92 -7.73
N SER A 104 8.42 -16.82 -6.87
CA SER A 104 9.35 -16.53 -5.78
C SER A 104 10.53 -17.49 -5.80
N SER A 105 11.71 -16.99 -5.44
CA SER A 105 12.92 -17.79 -5.31
C SER A 105 12.73 -19.00 -4.39
N ILE A 106 13.25 -20.15 -4.82
CA ILE A 106 13.44 -21.35 -3.99
C ILE A 106 14.89 -21.52 -3.54
N HIS A 107 15.72 -20.47 -3.70
CA HIS A 107 17.12 -20.41 -3.27
C HIS A 107 18.05 -21.48 -3.89
N ILE A 108 17.63 -22.04 -5.02
CA ILE A 108 18.42 -22.95 -5.86
C ILE A 108 18.39 -22.37 -7.27
N THR A 109 19.45 -22.59 -8.04
CA THR A 109 19.60 -22.14 -9.43
C THR A 109 19.59 -23.32 -10.39
N HIS A 110 19.23 -23.03 -11.64
CA HIS A 110 19.35 -23.94 -12.76
C HIS A 110 20.29 -23.32 -13.79
N THR A 111 21.21 -24.12 -14.32
CA THR A 111 22.15 -23.66 -15.34
C THR A 111 21.48 -23.71 -16.72
N VAL A 112 21.40 -22.57 -17.40
CA VAL A 112 20.84 -22.44 -18.75
C VAL A 112 21.92 -21.99 -19.74
N MET A 113 21.74 -22.34 -21.02
CA MET A 113 22.58 -21.87 -22.12
C MET A 113 22.07 -20.51 -22.61
N ASP A 114 22.95 -19.50 -22.57
CA ASP A 114 22.75 -18.15 -23.10
C ASP A 114 23.72 -17.94 -24.27
N GLY A 115 23.26 -18.26 -25.48
CA GLY A 115 24.14 -18.42 -26.65
C GLY A 115 25.16 -19.54 -26.41
N GLU A 116 26.45 -19.19 -26.31
CA GLU A 116 27.54 -20.12 -26.01
C GLU A 116 27.95 -20.14 -24.53
N ARG A 117 27.33 -19.33 -23.67
CA ARG A 117 27.70 -19.20 -22.26
C ARG A 117 26.73 -19.95 -21.34
N LEU A 118 27.25 -20.56 -20.28
CA LEU A 118 26.44 -21.11 -19.20
C LEU A 118 26.13 -20.03 -18.16
N ARG A 119 24.86 -19.93 -17.77
CA ARG A 119 24.40 -18.97 -16.75
C ARG A 119 23.52 -19.67 -15.71
N ASP A 120 23.77 -19.41 -14.44
CA ASP A 120 22.90 -19.86 -13.36
C ASP A 120 21.73 -18.89 -13.17
N VAL A 121 20.52 -19.40 -13.32
CA VAL A 121 19.27 -18.63 -13.25
C VAL A 121 18.41 -19.17 -12.11
N GLU A 122 17.80 -18.27 -11.34
CA GLU A 122 16.84 -18.68 -10.31
C GLU A 122 15.56 -19.23 -10.95
N TYR A 123 15.02 -20.34 -10.42
CA TYR A 123 13.87 -21.03 -11.05
C TYR A 123 12.67 -20.12 -11.34
N HIS A 124 12.33 -19.19 -10.44
CA HIS A 124 11.22 -18.27 -10.64
C HIS A 124 11.41 -17.24 -11.77
N HIS A 125 12.59 -17.16 -12.36
CA HIS A 125 12.85 -16.40 -13.58
C HIS A 125 12.71 -17.24 -14.85
N ILE A 126 12.64 -18.57 -14.72
CA ILE A 126 12.46 -19.48 -15.86
C ILE A 126 10.94 -19.59 -16.13
N PRO A 127 10.49 -19.45 -17.40
CA PRO A 127 9.09 -19.58 -17.74
C PRO A 127 8.51 -20.93 -17.28
N ASN A 128 7.41 -20.87 -16.52
CA ASN A 128 6.83 -22.05 -15.88
C ASN A 128 5.33 -21.88 -15.58
N PHE A 129 4.67 -23.00 -15.31
CA PHE A 129 3.32 -23.02 -14.76
C PHE A 129 3.11 -24.24 -13.87
N GLU A 130 2.05 -24.23 -13.07
CA GLU A 130 1.63 -25.41 -12.32
C GLU A 130 0.94 -26.41 -13.24
N PHE A 131 1.47 -27.63 -13.27
CA PHE A 131 1.00 -28.71 -14.12
C PHE A 131 0.02 -29.62 -13.38
N ALA A 132 0.37 -30.04 -12.15
CA ALA A 132 -0.42 -31.01 -11.42
C ALA A 132 -0.24 -30.90 -9.90
N HIS A 133 -1.17 -31.51 -9.17
CA HIS A 133 -1.08 -31.76 -7.73
C HIS A 133 -1.05 -33.25 -7.44
N PHE A 134 -0.45 -33.62 -6.31
CA PHE A 134 -0.51 -34.99 -5.77
C PHE A 134 -0.62 -34.95 -4.25
N GLY A 135 -1.27 -35.96 -3.67
CA GLY A 135 -1.67 -35.91 -2.26
C GLY A 135 -2.52 -34.67 -1.95
N ASN A 136 -2.52 -34.28 -0.67
CA ASN A 136 -3.36 -33.15 -0.22
C ASN A 136 -2.69 -31.77 -0.39
N ARG A 137 -1.36 -31.72 -0.51
CA ARG A 137 -0.57 -30.48 -0.34
C ARG A 137 0.66 -30.40 -1.24
N HIS A 138 0.82 -31.30 -2.21
CA HIS A 138 2.01 -31.34 -3.05
C HIS A 138 1.66 -30.91 -4.47
N GLN A 139 2.60 -30.22 -5.11
CA GLN A 139 2.42 -29.63 -6.42
C GLN A 139 3.60 -29.98 -7.34
N ILE A 140 3.33 -29.97 -8.63
CA ILE A 140 4.29 -30.21 -9.70
C ILE A 140 4.20 -29.03 -10.66
N ASN A 141 5.31 -28.30 -10.77
CA ASN A 141 5.48 -27.24 -11.74
C ASN A 141 6.32 -27.75 -12.92
N ILE A 142 6.02 -27.31 -14.13
CA ILE A 142 6.79 -27.59 -15.35
C ILE A 142 7.49 -26.31 -15.82
N PHE A 143 8.74 -26.43 -16.21
CA PHE A 143 9.64 -25.34 -16.57
C PHE A 143 10.16 -25.53 -17.98
N PHE A 144 10.38 -24.43 -18.71
CA PHE A 144 10.84 -24.44 -20.10
C PHE A 144 12.08 -23.56 -20.27
N THR A 145 13.26 -24.16 -20.38
CA THR A 145 14.54 -23.44 -20.36
C THR A 145 14.82 -22.69 -21.64
N LYS A 146 14.45 -23.20 -22.81
CA LYS A 146 14.58 -22.46 -24.10
C LYS A 146 13.67 -21.23 -24.22
N LEU A 147 12.68 -21.07 -23.33
CA LEU A 147 11.83 -19.87 -23.30
C LEU A 147 12.45 -18.73 -22.49
N TRP A 148 13.44 -19.04 -21.65
CA TRP A 148 14.12 -18.03 -20.87
C TRP A 148 14.99 -17.14 -21.77
N LYS A 149 15.01 -15.84 -21.49
CA LYS A 149 15.89 -14.87 -22.15
C LYS A 149 16.44 -13.87 -21.11
N PRO A 150 17.70 -13.41 -21.24
CA PRO A 150 18.30 -12.44 -20.33
C PRO A 150 17.45 -11.17 -20.14
N GLU A 151 16.84 -10.67 -21.21
CA GLU A 151 16.06 -9.42 -21.19
C GLU A 151 14.77 -9.58 -20.37
N THR A 152 14.21 -10.79 -20.33
CA THR A 152 12.95 -11.07 -19.64
C THR A 152 13.09 -11.21 -18.13
N GLU A 153 14.32 -11.38 -17.61
CA GLU A 153 14.59 -11.57 -16.19
C GLU A 153 14.17 -10.36 -15.33
N HIS A 154 14.25 -9.16 -15.89
CA HIS A 154 13.90 -7.92 -15.19
C HIS A 154 12.47 -7.45 -15.47
N HIS A 155 11.69 -8.22 -16.23
CA HIS A 155 10.28 -7.91 -16.46
C HIS A 155 9.45 -8.09 -15.18
N ARG A 156 8.25 -7.50 -15.14
CA ARG A 156 7.32 -7.68 -14.02
C ARG A 156 6.86 -9.14 -13.83
N GLN A 157 6.93 -9.96 -14.88
CA GLN A 157 6.47 -11.36 -14.89
C GLN A 157 7.47 -12.24 -15.65
N PRO A 158 8.65 -12.50 -15.10
CA PRO A 158 9.71 -13.25 -15.79
C PRO A 158 9.35 -14.73 -16.01
N SER A 159 8.52 -15.30 -15.13
CA SER A 159 8.03 -16.69 -15.22
C SER A 159 6.90 -16.91 -16.22
N HIS A 160 6.39 -15.86 -16.88
CA HIS A 160 5.16 -15.94 -17.67
C HIS A 160 5.35 -16.68 -18.99
N ILE A 161 4.42 -17.60 -19.30
CA ILE A 161 4.32 -18.27 -20.60
C ILE A 161 3.08 -17.75 -21.33
N SER A 162 3.27 -17.33 -22.58
CA SER A 162 2.18 -16.83 -23.41
C SER A 162 1.06 -17.86 -23.57
N GLU A 163 -0.15 -17.38 -23.82
CA GLU A 163 -1.30 -18.25 -24.02
C GLU A 163 -1.12 -19.17 -25.23
N GLU A 164 -0.59 -18.64 -26.34
CA GLU A 164 -0.28 -19.39 -27.57
C GLU A 164 0.62 -20.60 -27.28
N LYS A 165 1.69 -20.42 -26.50
CA LYS A 165 2.61 -21.50 -26.15
C LYS A 165 1.97 -22.55 -25.24
N ARG A 166 1.10 -22.13 -24.31
CA ARG A 166 0.37 -23.07 -23.45
C ARG A 166 -0.67 -23.88 -24.23
N ALA A 167 -1.37 -23.24 -25.17
CA ALA A 167 -2.28 -23.93 -26.08
C ALA A 167 -1.54 -24.94 -26.95
N PHE A 168 -0.42 -24.53 -27.53
CA PHE A 168 0.45 -25.39 -28.33
C PHE A 168 0.87 -26.65 -27.56
N TRP A 169 1.45 -26.48 -26.36
CA TRP A 169 1.93 -27.63 -25.58
C TRP A 169 0.80 -28.59 -25.15
N TYR A 170 -0.40 -28.06 -24.90
CA TYR A 170 -1.57 -28.87 -24.59
C TYR A 170 -2.02 -29.71 -25.79
N GLU A 171 -2.24 -29.06 -26.94
CA GLU A 171 -2.89 -29.67 -28.11
C GLU A 171 -1.97 -30.64 -28.84
N TYR A 172 -0.67 -30.34 -28.88
CA TYR A 172 0.32 -31.13 -29.61
C TYR A 172 1.14 -32.07 -28.71
N GLY A 173 1.24 -31.79 -27.41
CA GLY A 173 2.04 -32.58 -26.47
C GLY A 173 1.18 -33.38 -25.49
N LEU A 174 0.54 -32.69 -24.53
CA LEU A 174 -0.15 -33.35 -23.41
C LEU A 174 -1.33 -34.21 -23.87
N ARG A 175 -2.27 -33.65 -24.63
CA ARG A 175 -3.50 -34.35 -24.99
C ARG A 175 -3.22 -35.60 -25.85
N PRO A 176 -2.36 -35.55 -26.89
CA PRO A 176 -1.96 -36.75 -27.65
C PRO A 176 -1.22 -37.79 -26.79
N ALA A 177 -0.38 -37.36 -25.84
CA ALA A 177 0.30 -38.29 -24.93
C ALA A 177 -0.68 -39.03 -24.01
N ILE A 178 -1.75 -38.36 -23.55
CA ILE A 178 -2.82 -39.01 -22.78
C ILE A 178 -3.57 -40.04 -23.65
N GLU A 179 -3.87 -39.70 -24.90
CA GLU A 179 -4.50 -40.61 -25.87
C GLU A 179 -3.64 -41.86 -26.10
N ALA A 180 -2.34 -41.68 -26.36
CA ALA A 180 -1.40 -42.77 -26.58
C ALA A 180 -1.23 -43.69 -25.36
N LEU A 181 -1.24 -43.14 -24.14
CA LEU A 181 -1.01 -43.91 -22.91
C LEU A 181 -2.27 -44.51 -22.29
N SER A 182 -3.43 -43.85 -22.47
CA SER A 182 -4.67 -44.16 -21.75
C SER A 182 -5.84 -44.55 -22.67
N GLY A 183 -5.69 -44.38 -23.99
CA GLY A 183 -6.68 -44.70 -25.00
C GLY A 183 -7.85 -43.70 -25.11
N ASP A 184 -8.64 -43.89 -26.17
CA ASP A 184 -9.69 -42.96 -26.63
C ASP A 184 -10.77 -42.69 -25.57
N ALA A 185 -11.14 -43.71 -24.80
CA ALA A 185 -12.18 -43.59 -23.79
C ALA A 185 -11.80 -42.59 -22.68
N ILE A 186 -10.52 -42.54 -22.29
CA ILE A 186 -10.05 -41.63 -21.25
C ILE A 186 -9.84 -40.24 -21.83
N VAL A 187 -9.22 -40.11 -23.01
CA VAL A 187 -8.98 -38.80 -23.61
C VAL A 187 -10.27 -38.07 -24.00
N SER A 188 -11.36 -38.79 -24.27
CA SER A 188 -12.68 -38.19 -24.54
C SER A 188 -13.21 -37.32 -23.38
N GLN A 189 -12.69 -37.52 -22.16
CA GLN A 189 -13.05 -36.72 -20.99
C GLN A 189 -12.18 -35.46 -20.84
N TRP A 190 -11.12 -35.33 -21.63
CA TRP A 190 -10.27 -34.15 -21.68
C TRP A 190 -10.85 -33.11 -22.66
N PRO A 191 -10.63 -31.81 -22.42
CA PRO A 191 -11.03 -30.77 -23.36
C PRO A 191 -10.49 -31.02 -24.78
N ALA A 192 -11.32 -30.80 -25.80
CA ALA A 192 -10.90 -31.01 -27.19
C ALA A 192 -9.78 -30.04 -27.62
N SER A 193 -9.80 -28.81 -27.11
CA SER A 193 -8.80 -27.76 -27.38
C SER A 193 -8.62 -26.88 -26.15
N TYR A 194 -7.54 -26.10 -26.15
CA TYR A 194 -7.26 -25.13 -25.08
C TYR A 194 -8.36 -24.07 -24.99
N GLU A 195 -8.82 -23.57 -26.14
CA GLU A 195 -9.86 -22.53 -26.22
C GLU A 195 -11.21 -23.04 -25.70
N ALA A 196 -11.56 -24.29 -25.99
CA ALA A 196 -12.79 -24.91 -25.47
C ALA A 196 -12.80 -24.95 -23.94
N GLU A 197 -11.67 -25.31 -23.31
CA GLU A 197 -11.56 -25.30 -21.85
C GLU A 197 -11.61 -23.89 -21.27
N LYS A 198 -11.00 -22.90 -21.93
CA LYS A 198 -11.04 -21.50 -21.50
C LYS A 198 -12.46 -20.95 -21.50
N ILE A 199 -13.24 -21.24 -22.54
CA ILE A 199 -14.66 -20.87 -22.64
C ILE A 199 -15.45 -21.55 -21.52
N ARG A 200 -15.27 -22.86 -21.32
CA ARG A 200 -15.93 -23.63 -20.25
C ARG A 200 -15.59 -23.10 -18.85
N ALA A 201 -14.32 -22.74 -18.62
CA ALA A 201 -13.83 -22.30 -17.32
C ALA A 201 -14.33 -20.89 -16.96
N LYS A 202 -14.69 -20.04 -17.92
CA LYS A 202 -15.09 -18.65 -17.67
C LYS A 202 -16.43 -18.56 -16.94
N ARG A 203 -16.43 -17.95 -15.76
CA ARG A 203 -17.62 -17.66 -14.95
C ARG A 203 -18.32 -16.39 -15.43
N THR A 204 -19.60 -16.26 -15.09
CA THR A 204 -20.44 -15.09 -15.42
C THR A 204 -19.92 -13.76 -14.87
N ASN A 205 -19.15 -13.78 -13.77
CA ASN A 205 -18.52 -12.60 -13.18
C ASN A 205 -17.14 -12.26 -13.78
N GLY A 206 -16.71 -12.96 -14.84
CA GLY A 206 -15.41 -12.76 -15.48
C GLY A 206 -14.24 -13.54 -14.85
N GLY A 207 -14.44 -14.24 -13.73
CA GLY A 207 -13.45 -15.15 -13.15
C GLY A 207 -13.35 -16.48 -13.90
N TYR A 208 -12.40 -17.36 -13.52
CA TYR A 208 -12.23 -18.68 -14.14
C TYR A 208 -12.35 -19.83 -13.11
N ALA A 209 -12.83 -20.99 -13.55
CA ALA A 209 -12.90 -22.26 -12.81
C ALA A 209 -12.33 -23.38 -13.68
N TRP A 210 -11.01 -23.50 -13.68
CA TRP A 210 -10.27 -24.50 -14.44
C TRP A 210 -10.57 -25.91 -13.94
N SER A 211 -10.72 -26.86 -14.86
CA SER A 211 -10.94 -28.27 -14.52
C SER A 211 -9.62 -29.00 -14.37
N THR A 212 -9.63 -29.99 -13.49
CA THR A 212 -8.53 -30.94 -13.34
C THR A 212 -8.96 -32.34 -13.77
N ARG A 213 -7.96 -33.16 -14.13
CA ARG A 213 -8.12 -34.55 -14.55
C ARG A 213 -7.15 -35.43 -13.79
N VAL A 214 -7.64 -36.58 -13.35
CA VAL A 214 -6.81 -37.56 -12.65
C VAL A 214 -6.08 -38.39 -13.69
N ILE A 215 -4.76 -38.45 -13.59
CA ILE A 215 -3.90 -39.34 -14.35
C ILE A 215 -3.51 -40.49 -13.43
N SER A 216 -3.71 -41.73 -13.90
CA SER A 216 -3.48 -42.92 -13.09
C SER A 216 -1.99 -43.12 -12.78
N LYS A 217 -1.72 -43.77 -11.66
CA LYS A 217 -0.38 -44.13 -11.20
C LYS A 217 0.44 -44.87 -12.28
N ASP A 218 -0.19 -45.71 -13.10
CA ASP A 218 0.49 -46.52 -14.12
C ASP A 218 0.90 -45.73 -15.38
N VAL A 219 0.33 -44.54 -15.55
CA VAL A 219 0.60 -43.62 -16.68
C VAL A 219 1.67 -42.59 -16.29
N VAL A 220 1.66 -42.13 -15.04
CA VAL A 220 2.54 -41.06 -14.53
C VAL A 220 4.02 -41.23 -14.91
N PRO A 221 4.67 -42.40 -14.71
CA PRO A 221 6.10 -42.56 -15.02
C PRO A 221 6.45 -42.40 -16.50
N ARG A 222 5.50 -42.66 -17.40
CA ARG A 222 5.70 -42.64 -18.87
C ARG A 222 5.25 -41.34 -19.52
N LEU A 223 4.57 -40.47 -18.78
CA LEU A 223 3.89 -39.30 -19.33
C LEU A 223 4.86 -38.29 -19.95
N ALA A 224 5.95 -37.97 -19.26
CA ALA A 224 6.92 -36.98 -19.73
C ALA A 224 7.54 -37.38 -21.08
N ASP A 225 7.93 -38.65 -21.21
CA ASP A 225 8.54 -39.16 -22.44
C ASP A 225 7.51 -39.24 -23.57
N ALA A 226 6.28 -39.68 -23.27
CA ALA A 226 5.20 -39.67 -24.27
C ALA A 226 4.89 -38.27 -24.81
N ILE A 227 4.91 -37.23 -23.96
CA ILE A 227 4.74 -35.83 -24.40
C ILE A 227 5.86 -35.43 -25.36
N ARG A 228 7.12 -35.76 -25.03
CA ARG A 228 8.25 -35.46 -25.92
C ARG A 228 8.14 -36.20 -27.25
N THR A 229 7.78 -37.49 -27.22
CA THR A 229 7.55 -38.29 -28.43
C THR A 229 6.45 -37.71 -29.30
N CYS A 230 5.29 -37.34 -28.73
CA CYS A 230 4.20 -36.73 -29.49
C CYS A 230 4.58 -35.39 -30.12
N LEU A 231 5.45 -34.60 -29.49
CA LEU A 231 5.95 -33.34 -30.05
C LEU A 231 6.97 -33.56 -31.18
N VAL A 232 7.87 -34.54 -31.04
CA VAL A 232 8.93 -34.83 -32.01
C VAL A 232 8.39 -35.54 -33.25
N ASP A 233 7.49 -36.49 -33.07
CA ASP A 233 6.99 -37.34 -34.16
C ASP A 233 5.88 -36.68 -34.98
N ASN A 234 5.45 -35.47 -34.60
CA ASN A 234 4.38 -34.76 -35.28
C ASN A 234 4.93 -33.93 -36.47
N PRO A 235 4.61 -34.30 -37.72
CA PRO A 235 5.16 -33.64 -38.91
C PRO A 235 4.59 -32.23 -39.15
N ASP A 236 3.50 -31.86 -38.46
CA ASP A 236 2.83 -30.57 -38.63
C ASP A 236 3.41 -29.47 -37.72
N ILE A 237 4.45 -29.80 -36.93
CA ILE A 237 5.10 -28.90 -36.00
C ILE A 237 6.43 -28.39 -36.58
N ASN A 238 6.67 -27.09 -36.48
CA ASN A 238 7.95 -26.50 -36.88
C ASN A 238 9.09 -26.90 -35.92
N ASP A 239 10.29 -27.12 -36.45
CA ASP A 239 11.48 -27.47 -35.65
C ASP A 239 11.73 -26.50 -34.48
N ASP A 240 11.54 -25.20 -34.70
CA ASP A 240 11.70 -24.17 -33.67
C ASP A 240 10.75 -24.38 -32.47
N ASP A 241 9.53 -24.86 -32.72
CA ASP A 241 8.55 -25.14 -31.67
C ASP A 241 8.87 -26.43 -30.92
N ILE A 242 9.39 -27.45 -31.61
CA ILE A 242 9.87 -28.69 -30.99
C ILE A 242 10.99 -28.39 -29.99
N ILE A 243 11.95 -27.54 -30.36
CA ILE A 243 13.14 -27.23 -29.55
C ILE A 243 12.74 -26.71 -28.16
N TRP A 244 11.80 -25.75 -28.08
CA TRP A 244 11.41 -25.20 -26.78
C TRP A 244 10.40 -26.09 -26.06
N ALA A 245 9.49 -26.73 -26.79
CA ALA A 245 8.38 -27.47 -26.21
C ALA A 245 8.80 -28.83 -25.63
N THR A 246 9.95 -29.38 -26.04
CA THR A 246 10.52 -30.65 -25.54
C THR A 246 11.55 -30.48 -24.42
N ASP A 247 12.19 -29.31 -24.33
CA ASP A 247 13.18 -28.93 -23.30
C ASP A 247 12.53 -28.51 -21.98
N PHE A 248 11.58 -29.34 -21.50
CA PHE A 248 10.94 -29.14 -20.21
C PHE A 248 11.41 -30.13 -19.16
N PHE A 249 11.34 -29.68 -17.91
CA PHE A 249 11.55 -30.50 -16.72
C PHE A 249 10.52 -30.16 -15.64
N PHE A 250 10.46 -31.00 -14.60
CA PHE A 250 9.51 -30.88 -13.50
C PHE A 250 10.19 -30.50 -12.19
N VAL A 251 9.52 -29.65 -11.43
CA VAL A 251 9.83 -29.37 -10.02
C VAL A 251 8.69 -29.87 -9.15
N HIS A 252 8.99 -30.86 -8.34
CA HIS A 252 8.12 -31.45 -7.33
C HIS A 252 8.29 -30.67 -6.04
N THR A 253 7.21 -30.16 -5.48
CA THR A 253 7.24 -29.44 -4.20
C THR A 253 6.37 -30.16 -3.19
N ILE A 254 7.01 -30.77 -2.21
CA ILE A 254 6.38 -31.43 -1.06
C ILE A 254 6.29 -30.42 0.07
N ARG A 255 5.06 -30.11 0.53
CA ARG A 255 4.80 -29.18 1.63
C ARG A 255 3.77 -29.74 2.60
N GLY A 256 3.81 -29.23 3.82
CA GLY A 256 2.73 -29.37 4.79
C GLY A 256 2.76 -30.67 5.59
N VAL A 257 3.95 -31.20 5.86
CA VAL A 257 4.19 -32.38 6.74
C VAL A 257 4.54 -31.94 8.18
N LYS A 258 4.40 -30.64 8.47
CA LYS A 258 4.68 -30.03 9.79
C LYS A 258 4.03 -30.81 10.92
N HIS A 259 4.83 -31.13 11.94
CA HIS A 259 4.49 -31.88 13.15
C HIS A 259 4.32 -33.41 13.01
N GLY A 260 4.39 -33.99 11.80
CA GLY A 260 4.33 -35.45 11.63
C GLY A 260 5.60 -36.19 12.06
N ASN A 261 6.76 -35.55 11.88
CA ASN A 261 8.07 -36.20 11.96
C ASN A 261 8.97 -35.63 13.06
N TYR A 262 8.43 -35.20 14.20
CA TYR A 262 9.30 -34.77 15.30
C TYR A 262 10.05 -35.96 15.89
N HIS A 263 11.37 -35.85 15.88
CA HIS A 263 12.24 -36.90 16.37
C HIS A 263 13.45 -36.34 17.11
N ARG A 264 14.15 -37.26 17.78
CA ARG A 264 15.42 -36.96 18.44
C ARG A 264 16.49 -36.65 17.39
N ALA A 265 17.43 -35.77 17.72
CA ALA A 265 18.55 -35.45 16.85
C ALA A 265 19.64 -36.53 16.89
N ASP A 266 19.29 -37.76 16.50
CA ASP A 266 20.23 -38.88 16.35
C ASP A 266 20.05 -39.57 14.99
N GLY A 267 21.11 -40.27 14.54
CA GLY A 267 21.17 -40.79 13.17
C GLY A 267 20.15 -41.90 12.89
N GLU A 268 19.83 -42.73 13.87
CA GLU A 268 18.83 -43.80 13.72
C GLU A 268 17.44 -43.21 13.48
N ALA A 269 17.01 -42.28 14.34
CA ALA A 269 15.74 -41.60 14.17
C ALA A 269 15.71 -40.80 12.86
N ALA A 270 16.79 -40.09 12.52
CA ALA A 270 16.88 -39.31 11.29
C ALA A 270 16.65 -40.16 10.03
N ASN A 271 17.22 -41.37 9.98
CA ASN A 271 17.04 -42.29 8.84
C ASN A 271 15.62 -42.85 8.76
N TYR A 272 15.05 -43.28 9.90
CA TYR A 272 13.70 -43.80 9.96
C TYR A 272 12.68 -42.76 9.46
N PHE A 273 12.71 -41.55 10.04
CA PHE A 273 11.76 -40.49 9.70
C PHE A 273 11.99 -39.89 8.31
N LEU A 274 13.19 -39.99 7.73
CA LEU A 274 13.39 -39.60 6.33
C LEU A 274 12.67 -40.60 5.41
N SER A 275 12.83 -41.89 5.67
CA SER A 275 12.18 -42.94 4.89
C SER A 275 10.65 -42.82 4.98
N ASP A 276 10.15 -42.58 6.19
CA ASP A 276 8.73 -42.32 6.45
C ASP A 276 8.23 -41.10 5.69
N PHE A 277 8.94 -39.97 5.76
CA PHE A 277 8.62 -38.74 5.02
C PHE A 277 8.54 -38.96 3.50
N LEU A 278 9.49 -39.68 2.91
CA LEU A 278 9.51 -39.93 1.46
C LEU A 278 8.41 -40.89 1.02
N ASN A 279 8.10 -41.88 1.85
CA ASN A 279 7.00 -42.83 1.63
C ASN A 279 5.64 -42.14 1.73
N ASP A 280 5.44 -41.30 2.75
CA ASP A 280 4.22 -40.50 2.96
C ASP A 280 3.99 -39.51 1.82
N ALA A 281 5.07 -38.91 1.30
CA ALA A 281 5.03 -38.08 0.12
C ALA A 281 4.76 -38.86 -1.18
N GLN A 282 4.70 -40.20 -1.11
CA GLN A 282 4.46 -41.10 -2.23
C GLN A 282 5.45 -40.92 -3.37
N LEU A 283 6.72 -40.69 -3.04
CA LEU A 283 7.77 -40.56 -4.07
C LEU A 283 8.10 -41.92 -4.70
N SER A 284 8.55 -41.88 -5.96
CA SER A 284 9.08 -43.07 -6.63
C SER A 284 10.38 -43.53 -5.97
N THR A 285 10.64 -44.83 -5.95
CA THR A 285 11.93 -45.40 -5.52
C THR A 285 13.08 -44.93 -6.41
N GLU A 286 12.78 -44.57 -7.66
CA GLU A 286 13.70 -43.99 -8.64
C GLU A 286 14.07 -42.53 -8.34
N ALA A 287 13.42 -41.89 -7.35
CA ALA A 287 13.58 -40.46 -7.11
C ALA A 287 15.04 -40.07 -6.80
N GLY A 288 15.77 -40.92 -6.07
CA GLY A 288 17.17 -40.67 -5.74
C GLY A 288 18.15 -40.84 -6.91
N GLU A 289 17.78 -41.59 -7.95
CA GLU A 289 18.62 -41.87 -9.11
C GLU A 289 18.42 -40.82 -10.22
N PHE A 290 17.16 -40.48 -10.51
CA PHE A 290 16.80 -39.63 -11.66
C PHE A 290 16.42 -38.20 -11.28
N GLY A 291 16.53 -37.82 -10.00
CA GLY A 291 16.16 -36.50 -9.51
C GLY A 291 17.24 -35.85 -8.65
N LYS A 292 17.31 -34.51 -8.73
CA LYS A 292 18.07 -33.69 -7.77
C LYS A 292 17.12 -33.24 -6.68
N TRP A 293 17.29 -33.77 -5.48
CA TRP A 293 16.41 -33.51 -4.34
C TRP A 293 17.08 -32.67 -3.27
N TYR A 294 16.36 -31.67 -2.79
CA TYR A 294 16.69 -30.86 -1.64
C TYR A 294 15.61 -31.02 -0.58
N ILE A 295 16.00 -30.96 0.68
CA ILE A 295 15.10 -31.09 1.82
C ILE A 295 15.40 -30.00 2.84
N ASP A 296 14.34 -29.47 3.44
CA ASP A 296 14.39 -28.55 4.57
C ASP A 296 14.39 -29.37 5.85
N VAL A 297 15.54 -29.40 6.52
CA VAL A 297 15.70 -30.01 7.84
C VAL A 297 15.56 -28.94 8.90
N GLY A 298 14.65 -29.14 9.84
CA GLY A 298 14.36 -28.24 10.92
C GLY A 298 14.91 -28.75 12.26
N VAL A 299 15.30 -27.80 13.10
CA VAL A 299 15.43 -28.00 14.54
C VAL A 299 14.60 -26.97 15.27
N GLU A 300 13.79 -27.46 16.21
CA GLU A 300 12.99 -26.63 17.09
C GLU A 300 13.56 -26.71 18.52
N ILE A 301 13.75 -25.54 19.12
CA ILE A 301 14.23 -25.35 20.47
C ILE A 301 13.10 -24.76 21.29
N ALA A 302 12.64 -25.52 22.29
CA ALA A 302 11.61 -25.12 23.23
C ALA A 302 12.19 -24.98 24.64
N SER A 303 11.61 -24.09 25.45
CA SER A 303 11.92 -23.98 26.89
C SER A 303 11.10 -25.01 27.67
N LYS A 304 11.73 -25.73 28.60
CA LYS A 304 11.03 -26.66 29.52
C LYS A 304 10.04 -25.92 30.43
N GLU A 305 10.35 -24.67 30.73
CA GLU A 305 9.56 -23.73 31.51
C GLU A 305 8.42 -23.07 30.71
N ARG A 306 8.30 -23.40 29.40
CA ARG A 306 7.32 -22.84 28.46
C ARG A 306 7.42 -21.32 28.31
N GLU A 307 8.65 -20.81 28.35
CA GLU A 307 8.96 -19.41 28.06
C GLU A 307 9.01 -19.13 26.55
N CYS A 308 8.95 -17.86 26.19
CA CYS A 308 9.07 -17.36 24.82
C CYS A 308 10.55 -17.14 24.47
N LEU A 309 11.11 -18.07 23.70
CA LEU A 309 12.47 -17.99 23.18
C LEU A 309 12.54 -17.09 21.94
N GLN A 310 13.60 -16.29 21.87
CA GLN A 310 13.92 -15.40 20.75
C GLN A 310 15.40 -15.48 20.40
N TRP A 311 15.73 -15.40 19.11
CA TRP A 311 17.11 -15.39 18.63
C TRP A 311 17.81 -14.06 18.91
N LEU A 312 19.01 -14.13 19.48
CA LEU A 312 19.85 -12.97 19.75
C LEU A 312 20.62 -12.57 18.49
N THR A 313 20.43 -11.33 18.03
CA THR A 313 21.03 -10.81 16.79
C THR A 313 22.56 -10.92 16.78
N ALA A 314 23.20 -10.61 17.90
CA ALA A 314 24.66 -10.63 18.03
C ALA A 314 25.25 -12.06 17.94
N ALA A 315 24.43 -13.10 18.11
CA ALA A 315 24.85 -14.49 18.10
C ALA A 315 24.62 -15.20 16.76
N HIS A 316 24.04 -14.53 15.75
CA HIS A 316 23.78 -15.14 14.44
C HIS A 316 25.02 -15.81 13.85
N ARG A 317 26.20 -15.18 13.96
CA ARG A 317 27.47 -15.78 13.48
C ARG A 317 27.75 -17.15 14.11
N LYS A 318 27.48 -17.31 15.41
CA LYS A 318 27.74 -18.56 16.16
C LYS A 318 26.76 -19.64 15.75
N VAL A 319 25.49 -19.27 15.59
CA VAL A 319 24.44 -20.17 15.10
C VAL A 319 24.80 -20.67 13.70
N VAL A 320 25.23 -19.79 12.81
CA VAL A 320 25.61 -20.12 11.42
C VAL A 320 26.86 -20.99 11.36
N GLU A 321 27.89 -20.65 12.14
CA GLU A 321 29.12 -21.43 12.28
C GLU A 321 28.83 -22.89 12.67
N GLN A 322 28.00 -23.09 13.68
CA GLN A 322 27.62 -24.42 14.15
C GLN A 322 26.68 -25.14 13.17
N ALA A 323 25.67 -24.45 12.64
CA ALA A 323 24.67 -25.00 11.73
C ALA A 323 25.31 -25.53 10.44
N LEU A 324 26.22 -24.73 9.86
CA LEU A 324 26.85 -25.03 8.59
C LEU A 324 28.23 -25.69 8.76
N ARG A 325 28.75 -25.84 9.98
CA ARG A 325 30.10 -26.35 10.28
C ARG A 325 31.18 -25.69 9.43
N ILE A 326 31.14 -24.36 9.38
CA ILE A 326 32.10 -23.54 8.62
C ILE A 326 33.03 -22.79 9.57
N PRO A 327 34.23 -22.40 9.11
CA PRO A 327 35.12 -21.55 9.90
C PRO A 327 34.48 -20.23 10.32
N THR A 328 34.83 -19.73 11.51
CA THR A 328 34.29 -18.49 12.10
C THR A 328 34.35 -17.30 11.13
N HIS A 329 35.46 -17.11 10.42
CA HIS A 329 35.63 -16.00 9.47
C HIS A 329 34.64 -16.05 8.29
N HIS A 330 34.21 -17.25 7.86
CA HIS A 330 33.16 -17.38 6.85
C HIS A 330 31.79 -17.04 7.43
N ALA A 331 31.49 -17.55 8.63
CA ALA A 331 30.24 -17.25 9.34
C ALA A 331 30.08 -15.75 9.61
N GLU A 332 31.15 -15.08 10.04
CA GLU A 332 31.20 -13.63 10.21
C GLU A 332 30.90 -12.92 8.89
N ARG A 333 31.64 -13.23 7.82
CA ARG A 333 31.45 -12.61 6.50
C ARG A 333 30.01 -12.72 5.99
N ILE A 334 29.37 -13.89 6.11
CA ILE A 334 28.02 -14.09 5.58
C ILE A 334 26.91 -13.57 6.49
N THR A 335 27.22 -13.19 7.73
CA THR A 335 26.25 -12.60 8.67
C THR A 335 26.41 -11.08 8.85
N GLN A 336 27.32 -10.45 8.11
CA GLN A 336 27.42 -8.99 8.08
C GLN A 336 26.21 -8.37 7.39
N ILE A 337 25.72 -7.24 7.88
CA ILE A 337 24.57 -6.50 7.32
C ILE A 337 24.80 -6.05 5.86
N ASN A 338 26.05 -5.85 5.46
CA ASN A 338 26.41 -5.53 4.09
C ASN A 338 26.43 -6.75 3.15
N SER A 339 26.32 -7.99 3.67
CA SER A 339 26.17 -9.19 2.84
C SER A 339 24.87 -9.08 2.03
N SER A 340 24.93 -9.32 0.73
CA SER A 340 23.76 -9.24 -0.17
C SER A 340 22.78 -10.39 0.01
N LYS A 341 23.25 -11.49 0.60
CA LYS A 341 22.48 -12.73 0.78
C LYS A 341 22.11 -12.99 2.25
N TYR A 342 22.28 -12.00 3.12
CA TYR A 342 21.86 -12.03 4.52
C TYR A 342 20.71 -11.05 4.75
N SER A 343 19.63 -11.54 5.34
CA SER A 343 18.51 -10.72 5.79
C SER A 343 18.32 -10.89 7.29
N ARG A 344 18.20 -9.77 8.00
CA ARG A 344 17.83 -9.74 9.42
C ARG A 344 16.34 -9.49 9.54
N ASP A 345 15.67 -10.29 10.35
CA ASP A 345 14.22 -10.21 10.56
C ASP A 345 13.94 -9.86 12.03
N LEU A 346 13.88 -8.55 12.34
CA LEU A 346 13.67 -8.06 13.71
C LEU A 346 12.39 -8.65 14.33
N SER A 347 12.48 -9.06 15.59
CA SER A 347 11.33 -9.57 16.34
C SER A 347 10.65 -8.44 17.10
N SER A 348 9.41 -8.12 16.73
CA SER A 348 8.56 -7.15 17.47
C SER A 348 9.23 -5.80 17.70
N HIS A 349 9.96 -5.30 16.70
CA HIS A 349 10.72 -4.05 16.74
C HIS A 349 11.98 -4.01 17.61
N LEU A 350 12.32 -5.07 18.32
CA LEU A 350 13.53 -5.09 19.15
C LEU A 350 14.75 -5.28 18.25
N THR A 351 15.80 -4.46 18.45
CA THR A 351 16.95 -4.44 17.53
C THR A 351 18.01 -5.50 17.86
N ALA A 352 18.01 -6.01 19.10
CA ALA A 352 18.94 -7.02 19.58
C ALA A 352 18.39 -8.45 19.53
N VAL A 353 17.10 -8.63 19.20
CA VAL A 353 16.50 -9.94 18.92
C VAL A 353 15.91 -9.98 17.53
N SER A 354 16.30 -10.99 16.76
CA SER A 354 15.90 -11.12 15.35
C SER A 354 16.09 -12.53 14.87
N GLY A 355 15.23 -12.99 13.97
CA GLY A 355 15.56 -14.09 13.07
C GLY A 355 16.53 -13.66 11.97
N PHE A 356 16.90 -14.60 11.10
CA PHE A 356 17.66 -14.32 9.90
C PHE A 356 17.39 -15.30 8.76
N ARG A 357 17.79 -14.90 7.55
CA ARG A 357 17.77 -15.73 6.34
C ARG A 357 19.08 -15.54 5.58
N ILE A 358 19.69 -16.64 5.14
CA ILE A 358 20.99 -16.65 4.47
C ILE A 358 20.96 -17.59 3.26
N VAL A 359 21.50 -17.12 2.13
CA VAL A 359 21.96 -17.98 1.02
C VAL A 359 23.50 -18.02 1.11
N PRO A 360 24.11 -19.10 1.65
CA PRO A 360 25.53 -19.09 2.03
C PRO A 360 26.49 -18.92 0.83
N GLY A 361 26.10 -19.48 -0.33
CA GLY A 361 26.93 -19.57 -1.53
C GLY A 361 28.06 -20.59 -1.41
N ILE A 362 28.72 -20.89 -2.53
CA ILE A 362 29.70 -21.98 -2.67
C ILE A 362 30.82 -21.93 -1.62
N ARG A 363 31.26 -20.71 -1.23
CA ARG A 363 32.35 -20.52 -0.25
C ARG A 363 31.93 -20.72 1.22
N ALA A 364 30.64 -20.83 1.52
CA ALA A 364 30.16 -20.95 2.91
C ALA A 364 28.99 -21.94 3.08
N GLN A 365 28.73 -22.78 2.08
CA GLN A 365 27.72 -23.84 2.14
C GLN A 365 28.08 -24.97 3.12
N GLY A 366 29.36 -25.04 3.53
CA GLY A 366 29.85 -26.06 4.45
C GLY A 366 29.87 -27.47 3.86
N PRO A 367 30.12 -28.51 4.68
CA PRO A 367 30.16 -29.90 4.24
C PRO A 367 28.78 -30.43 3.81
N PHE A 368 27.70 -29.77 4.20
CA PHE A 368 26.33 -30.18 3.88
C PHE A 368 25.78 -29.54 2.60
N GLU A 369 26.58 -28.73 1.91
CA GLU A 369 26.17 -28.02 0.69
C GLU A 369 24.87 -27.22 0.89
N ALA A 370 24.77 -26.51 2.02
CA ALA A 370 23.58 -25.76 2.38
C ALA A 370 23.25 -24.68 1.34
N ALA A 371 22.09 -24.80 0.71
CA ALA A 371 21.57 -23.85 -0.27
C ALA A 371 20.92 -22.64 0.43
N TYR A 372 20.30 -22.87 1.58
CA TYR A 372 19.57 -21.85 2.33
C TYR A 372 19.54 -22.18 3.82
N LEU A 373 19.58 -21.15 4.67
CA LEU A 373 19.49 -21.27 6.12
C LEU A 373 18.59 -20.16 6.65
N GLN A 374 17.65 -20.51 7.53
CA GLN A 374 16.80 -19.54 8.19
C GLN A 374 16.61 -19.83 9.67
N ALA A 375 16.54 -18.78 10.47
CA ALA A 375 16.21 -18.83 11.88
C ALA A 375 14.99 -17.92 12.16
N TYR A 376 13.97 -18.45 12.81
CA TYR A 376 12.75 -17.72 13.15
C TYR A 376 12.12 -18.28 14.42
N THR A 377 10.94 -17.77 14.79
CA THR A 377 10.21 -18.16 16.01
C THR A 377 8.79 -18.59 15.70
N THR A 378 8.23 -19.49 16.52
CA THR A 378 6.91 -20.10 16.27
C THR A 378 5.73 -19.20 16.63
N ASP A 379 5.93 -18.13 17.39
CA ASP A 379 4.90 -17.15 17.75
C ASP A 379 4.25 -16.45 16.54
N LYS A 380 4.94 -16.41 15.38
CA LYS A 380 4.38 -15.93 14.11
C LYS A 380 3.22 -16.79 13.60
N SER A 381 3.14 -18.06 14.01
CA SER A 381 2.07 -18.97 13.59
C SER A 381 0.69 -18.53 14.11
N VAL A 382 0.64 -17.86 15.26
CA VAL A 382 -0.62 -17.47 15.91
C VAL A 382 -1.39 -16.41 15.09
N VAL A 383 -0.67 -15.59 14.33
CA VAL A 383 -1.25 -14.54 13.46
C VAL A 383 -1.16 -14.88 11.96
N TYR A 384 -0.72 -16.10 11.63
CA TYR A 384 -0.49 -16.53 10.26
C TYR A 384 -1.80 -16.50 9.46
N HIS A 385 -1.81 -15.74 8.37
CA HIS A 385 -2.99 -15.53 7.55
C HIS A 385 -2.57 -15.08 6.15
N PRO A 386 -2.26 -16.02 5.23
CA PRO A 386 -1.83 -15.68 3.87
C PRO A 386 -2.98 -15.02 3.09
N GLN A 387 -2.89 -13.72 2.84
CA GLN A 387 -3.87 -12.96 2.06
C GLN A 387 -3.19 -11.79 1.33
N GLY A 388 -3.45 -11.64 0.03
CA GLY A 388 -3.01 -10.47 -0.75
C GLY A 388 -1.49 -10.30 -0.83
N GLY A 389 -0.71 -11.39 -0.76
CA GLY A 389 0.75 -11.34 -0.73
C GLY A 389 1.36 -11.13 0.66
N HIS A 390 0.54 -10.99 1.70
CA HIS A 390 0.98 -10.92 3.10
C HIS A 390 0.77 -12.28 3.77
N HIS A 391 1.67 -12.67 4.69
CA HIS A 391 1.62 -13.98 5.38
C HIS A 391 1.01 -13.92 6.79
N ALA A 392 0.60 -12.74 7.25
CA ALA A 392 -0.02 -12.53 8.56
C ALA A 392 -1.18 -11.54 8.44
N LYS A 393 -1.96 -11.38 9.51
CA LYS A 393 -2.95 -10.29 9.60
C LYS A 393 -2.28 -8.96 9.26
N PHE A 394 -2.90 -8.23 8.33
CA PHE A 394 -2.33 -7.03 7.73
C PHE A 394 -3.32 -5.88 7.79
N LEU A 395 -2.86 -4.73 8.27
CA LEU A 395 -3.62 -3.50 8.41
C LEU A 395 -3.23 -2.52 7.29
N THR A 396 -4.21 -1.75 6.79
CA THR A 396 -3.99 -0.71 5.77
C THR A 396 -4.36 0.68 6.29
N ALA A 397 -3.73 1.74 5.79
CA ALA A 397 -4.12 3.10 6.14
C ALA A 397 -5.55 3.43 5.67
N LYS A 398 -6.00 2.82 4.57
CA LYS A 398 -7.38 2.94 4.06
C LYS A 398 -8.40 2.42 5.07
N GLU A 399 -8.11 1.32 5.76
CA GLU A 399 -8.97 0.78 6.81
C GLU A 399 -9.04 1.73 8.01
N ILE A 400 -7.89 2.22 8.48
CA ILE A 400 -7.80 3.17 9.59
C ILE A 400 -8.58 4.45 9.30
N LEU A 401 -8.34 5.10 8.16
CA LEU A 401 -9.03 6.36 7.81
C LEU A 401 -10.50 6.15 7.44
N GLY A 402 -10.90 4.94 7.04
CA GLY A 402 -12.24 4.59 6.62
C GLY A 402 -13.19 4.20 7.75
N SER A 403 -12.67 3.93 8.95
CA SER A 403 -13.48 3.51 10.09
C SER A 403 -14.04 4.70 10.85
N ALA A 404 -15.32 4.61 11.25
CA ALA A 404 -15.92 5.58 12.16
C ALA A 404 -15.60 5.26 13.63
N GLU A 405 -15.26 4.00 13.91
CA GLU A 405 -14.99 3.49 15.25
C GLU A 405 -13.55 3.00 15.34
N HIS A 406 -12.88 3.32 16.44
CA HIS A 406 -11.55 2.85 16.78
C HIS A 406 -11.58 2.19 18.16
N PRO A 407 -10.79 1.12 18.37
CA PRO A 407 -9.97 0.39 17.39
C PRO A 407 -10.76 -0.24 16.24
N THR A 408 -10.12 -0.40 15.07
CA THR A 408 -10.73 -1.07 13.91
C THR A 408 -10.82 -2.59 14.15
N PRO A 409 -11.75 -3.32 13.50
CA PRO A 409 -11.89 -4.76 13.68
C PRO A 409 -10.60 -5.57 13.50
N THR A 410 -9.70 -5.16 12.60
CA THR A 410 -8.39 -5.82 12.44
C THR A 410 -7.49 -5.63 13.65
N VAL A 411 -7.43 -4.41 14.21
CA VAL A 411 -6.64 -4.09 15.41
C VAL A 411 -7.18 -4.84 16.62
N ASP A 412 -8.51 -4.86 16.81
CA ASP A 412 -9.16 -5.65 17.86
C ASP A 412 -8.92 -7.14 17.71
N GLY A 413 -9.01 -7.66 16.48
CA GLY A 413 -8.71 -9.04 16.19
C GLY A 413 -7.28 -9.41 16.58
N ILE A 414 -6.30 -8.56 16.27
CA ILE A 414 -4.89 -8.78 16.66
C ILE A 414 -4.75 -8.71 18.19
N HIS A 415 -5.36 -7.73 18.85
CA HIS A 415 -5.34 -7.63 20.32
C HIS A 415 -5.90 -8.89 20.96
N HIS A 416 -7.07 -9.35 20.52
CA HIS A 416 -7.70 -10.56 21.00
C HIS A 416 -6.81 -11.79 20.83
N ILE A 417 -6.15 -11.92 19.68
CA ILE A 417 -5.19 -13.01 19.44
C ILE A 417 -4.05 -12.94 20.46
N TYR A 418 -3.47 -11.76 20.70
CA TYR A 418 -2.39 -11.60 21.67
C TYR A 418 -2.83 -11.89 23.10
N ASP A 419 -4.05 -11.49 23.49
CA ASP A 419 -4.60 -11.81 24.81
C ASP A 419 -4.77 -13.31 25.03
N LYS A 420 -5.21 -14.05 24.00
CA LYS A 420 -5.28 -15.52 24.09
C LYS A 420 -3.90 -16.14 24.10
N ALA A 421 -2.97 -15.61 23.30
CA ALA A 421 -1.59 -16.08 23.23
C ALA A 421 -0.83 -15.88 24.55
N LEU A 422 -1.06 -14.77 25.25
CA LEU A 422 -0.56 -14.48 26.58
C LEU A 422 -0.84 -15.63 27.57
N LEU A 423 -2.02 -16.26 27.47
CA LEU A 423 -2.47 -17.31 28.38
C LEU A 423 -2.06 -18.72 27.95
N ALA A 424 -1.88 -18.95 26.64
CA ALA A 424 -1.79 -20.31 26.08
C ALA A 424 -0.52 -20.59 25.27
N ASN A 425 0.17 -19.58 24.74
CA ASN A 425 1.21 -19.76 23.73
C ASN A 425 2.59 -19.29 24.21
N SER A 426 3.54 -20.23 24.27
CA SER A 426 4.97 -19.92 24.29
C SER A 426 5.48 -19.68 22.86
N SER A 427 6.73 -19.24 22.75
CA SER A 427 7.44 -19.10 21.47
C SER A 427 8.66 -20.02 21.50
N ASN A 428 8.80 -20.86 20.47
CA ASN A 428 9.96 -21.71 20.29
C ASN A 428 10.87 -21.08 19.23
N ALA A 429 12.17 -21.25 19.39
CA ALA A 429 13.15 -20.86 18.39
C ALA A 429 13.30 -21.99 17.36
N ARG A 430 13.28 -21.68 16.07
CA ARG A 430 13.41 -22.65 14.99
C ARG A 430 14.56 -22.26 14.07
N LEU A 431 15.38 -23.24 13.73
CA LEU A 431 16.47 -23.15 12.78
C LEU A 431 16.21 -24.18 11.68
N GLU A 432 16.27 -23.77 10.42
CA GLU A 432 15.95 -24.62 9.28
C GLU A 432 16.98 -24.44 8.18
N VAL A 433 17.45 -25.55 7.62
CA VAL A 433 18.47 -25.56 6.57
C VAL A 433 17.99 -26.39 5.38
N ARG A 434 18.18 -25.85 4.18
CA ARG A 434 17.94 -26.54 2.92
C ARG A 434 19.24 -27.18 2.45
N VAL A 435 19.26 -28.50 2.35
CA VAL A 435 20.42 -29.28 1.91
C VAL A 435 20.03 -30.30 0.85
N PRO A 436 20.97 -30.76 0.00
CA PRO A 436 20.77 -31.96 -0.80
C PRO A 436 20.32 -33.15 0.07
N ILE A 437 19.39 -33.96 -0.43
CA ILE A 437 18.78 -35.05 0.35
C ILE A 437 19.80 -36.06 0.91
N ARG A 438 20.96 -36.21 0.27
CA ARG A 438 22.05 -37.08 0.76
C ARG A 438 22.60 -36.67 2.13
N PHE A 439 22.50 -35.38 2.49
CA PHE A 439 22.93 -34.86 3.81
C PHE A 439 21.78 -34.75 4.80
N ALA A 440 20.57 -35.13 4.38
CA ALA A 440 19.36 -34.99 5.16
C ALA A 440 19.44 -35.69 6.51
N THR A 441 20.17 -36.78 6.65
CA THR A 441 20.26 -37.56 7.89
C THR A 441 21.46 -37.17 8.76
N GLU A 442 22.34 -36.28 8.27
CA GLU A 442 23.57 -35.89 8.95
C GLU A 442 23.50 -34.48 9.56
N VAL A 443 22.79 -33.58 8.88
CA VAL A 443 22.68 -32.19 9.32
C VAL A 443 21.89 -32.10 10.63
N PHE A 444 22.33 -31.19 11.51
CA PHE A 444 21.74 -30.95 12.83
C PHE A 444 21.79 -32.10 13.87
N LEU A 445 22.58 -33.15 13.67
CA LEU A 445 22.75 -34.19 14.70
C LEU A 445 23.58 -33.74 15.92
N ASN A 446 24.54 -32.84 15.73
CA ASN A 446 25.47 -32.41 16.79
C ASN A 446 25.29 -30.93 17.13
N ILE A 447 24.12 -30.58 17.66
CA ILE A 447 23.87 -29.23 18.13
C ILE A 447 24.32 -29.10 19.59
N ASP A 448 25.37 -28.30 19.83
CA ASP A 448 25.81 -27.92 21.17
C ASP A 448 24.76 -27.02 21.85
N PRO A 449 24.12 -27.48 22.95
CA PRO A 449 23.15 -26.68 23.68
C PRO A 449 23.76 -25.43 24.31
N ALA A 450 25.06 -25.40 24.63
CA ALA A 450 25.71 -24.23 25.22
C ALA A 450 25.70 -23.04 24.25
N VAL A 451 26.08 -23.28 22.99
CA VAL A 451 26.03 -22.25 21.94
C VAL A 451 24.60 -21.81 21.66
N ILE A 452 23.63 -22.72 21.70
CA ILE A 452 22.21 -22.36 21.55
C ILE A 452 21.73 -21.47 22.70
N ARG A 453 22.06 -21.77 23.96
CA ARG A 453 21.72 -20.89 25.09
C ARG A 453 22.34 -19.51 24.92
N GLU A 454 23.60 -19.45 24.49
CA GLU A 454 24.27 -18.20 24.21
C GLU A 454 23.60 -17.37 23.10
N ALA A 455 22.86 -18.02 22.20
CA ALA A 455 22.19 -17.42 21.06
C ALA A 455 20.71 -17.09 21.28
N LEU A 456 20.19 -17.29 22.50
CA LEU A 456 18.77 -17.10 22.80
C LEU A 456 18.55 -16.13 23.96
N CYS A 457 17.42 -15.41 23.87
CA CYS A 457 16.78 -14.73 24.99
C CYS A 457 15.50 -15.49 25.37
N SER A 458 15.18 -15.52 26.66
CA SER A 458 13.98 -16.12 27.21
C SER A 458 13.14 -15.09 27.94
N PHE A 459 11.87 -14.98 27.53
CA PHE A 459 10.90 -14.09 28.13
C PHE A 459 9.76 -14.90 28.69
N THR A 460 9.19 -14.49 29.82
CA THR A 460 7.91 -15.09 30.23
C THR A 460 6.86 -14.79 29.16
N ARG A 461 5.82 -15.63 29.05
CA ARG A 461 4.68 -15.35 28.16
C ARG A 461 4.06 -14.00 28.45
N GLU A 462 4.04 -13.63 29.73
CA GLU A 462 3.56 -12.34 30.19
C GLU A 462 4.39 -11.18 29.62
N GLU A 463 5.70 -11.22 29.75
CA GLU A 463 6.58 -10.17 29.22
C GLU A 463 6.48 -10.05 27.70
N TRP A 464 6.51 -11.18 26.98
CA TRP A 464 6.53 -11.18 25.52
C TRP A 464 5.23 -10.65 24.92
N TRP A 465 4.10 -11.22 25.33
CA TRP A 465 2.81 -10.86 24.75
C TRP A 465 2.31 -9.51 25.26
N LYS A 466 2.51 -9.17 26.55
CA LYS A 466 2.15 -7.83 27.04
C LYS A 466 2.98 -6.73 26.38
N PHE A 467 4.24 -6.97 26.01
CA PHE A 467 5.01 -5.99 25.24
C PHE A 467 4.35 -5.70 23.89
N ARG A 468 3.94 -6.73 23.14
CA ARG A 468 3.22 -6.58 21.87
C ARG A 468 1.88 -5.88 22.04
N ILE A 469 1.10 -6.27 23.05
CA ILE A 469 -0.17 -5.63 23.41
C ILE A 469 0.04 -4.15 23.71
N THR A 470 1.03 -3.82 24.56
CA THR A 470 1.38 -2.44 24.93
C THR A 470 1.68 -1.60 23.68
N ARG A 471 2.49 -2.13 22.77
CA ARG A 471 2.82 -1.47 21.50
C ARG A 471 1.57 -1.27 20.63
N LEU A 472 0.77 -2.33 20.45
CA LEU A 472 -0.47 -2.28 19.68
C LEU A 472 -1.44 -1.23 20.23
N MET A 473 -1.63 -1.20 21.55
CA MET A 473 -2.50 -0.25 22.24
C MET A 473 -2.03 1.19 22.05
N GLY A 474 -0.72 1.48 22.12
CA GLY A 474 -0.21 2.83 21.88
C GLY A 474 -0.51 3.33 20.46
N MET A 475 -0.40 2.46 19.46
CA MET A 475 -0.74 2.77 18.07
C MET A 475 -2.25 2.92 17.87
N ALA A 476 -3.05 2.02 18.48
CA ALA A 476 -4.51 2.09 18.44
C ALA A 476 -5.05 3.36 19.09
N GLN A 477 -4.51 3.74 20.25
CA GLN A 477 -4.84 4.97 20.96
C GLN A 477 -4.49 6.21 20.12
N THR A 478 -3.36 6.18 19.41
CA THR A 478 -2.98 7.25 18.49
C THR A 478 -4.01 7.43 17.37
N PHE A 479 -4.51 6.34 16.79
CA PHE A 479 -5.59 6.42 15.80
C PHE A 479 -6.89 6.95 16.39
N ALA A 480 -7.26 6.53 17.60
CA ALA A 480 -8.46 7.02 18.28
C ALA A 480 -8.40 8.53 18.53
N LEU A 481 -7.26 9.03 19.02
CA LEU A 481 -7.01 10.46 19.22
C LEU A 481 -7.02 11.22 17.89
N GLN A 482 -6.41 10.66 16.83
CA GLN A 482 -6.48 11.25 15.49
C GLN A 482 -7.93 11.32 14.99
N ALA A 483 -8.73 10.27 15.17
CA ALA A 483 -10.10 10.22 14.69
C ALA A 483 -11.01 11.24 15.38
N GLN A 484 -10.79 11.51 16.67
CA GLN A 484 -11.56 12.45 17.49
C GLN A 484 -11.23 13.93 17.22
N GLY A 485 -10.05 14.24 16.69
CA GLY A 485 -9.64 15.62 16.49
C GLY A 485 -10.19 16.30 15.22
N PRO A 486 -9.99 17.62 15.07
CA PRO A 486 -10.49 18.42 13.96
C PRO A 486 -10.05 17.90 12.59
N THR A 487 -11.02 17.77 11.70
CA THR A 487 -10.84 17.26 10.34
C THR A 487 -9.74 17.97 9.54
N SER A 488 -9.54 19.28 9.74
CA SER A 488 -8.44 20.03 9.12
C SER A 488 -7.06 19.49 9.50
N LEU A 489 -6.88 19.13 10.77
CA LEU A 489 -5.62 18.65 11.35
C LEU A 489 -5.40 17.16 11.08
N ARG A 490 -6.46 16.34 11.05
CA ARG A 490 -6.41 14.90 10.75
C ARG A 490 -5.73 14.55 9.43
N PHE A 491 -5.86 15.42 8.44
CA PHE A 491 -5.30 15.24 7.09
C PHE A 491 -4.11 16.16 6.83
N SER A 492 -3.47 16.70 7.87
CA SER A 492 -2.16 17.33 7.72
C SER A 492 -1.13 16.28 7.26
N HIS A 493 -0.06 16.73 6.61
CA HIS A 493 1.00 15.82 6.14
C HIS A 493 1.63 15.05 7.32
N ASP A 494 1.94 15.73 8.42
CA ASP A 494 2.60 15.13 9.58
C ASP A 494 1.70 14.15 10.35
N THR A 495 0.39 14.42 10.41
CA THR A 495 -0.59 13.49 10.99
C THR A 495 -0.70 12.23 10.16
N LEU A 496 -0.84 12.36 8.83
CA LEU A 496 -0.94 11.21 7.93
C LEU A 496 0.38 10.43 7.90
N LEU A 497 1.51 11.11 7.98
CA LEU A 497 2.81 10.45 8.09
C LEU A 497 2.90 9.60 9.37
N LEU A 498 2.42 10.11 10.51
CA LEU A 498 2.29 9.31 11.74
C LEU A 498 1.31 8.14 11.57
N THR A 499 0.19 8.32 10.86
CA THR A 499 -0.75 7.23 10.55
C THR A 499 -0.05 6.10 9.78
N ALA A 500 0.70 6.45 8.72
CA ALA A 500 1.45 5.47 7.93
C ALA A 500 2.52 4.76 8.78
N ALA A 501 3.23 5.50 9.65
CA ALA A 501 4.21 4.93 10.58
C ALA A 501 3.60 3.91 11.54
N CYS A 502 2.45 4.24 12.15
CA CYS A 502 1.75 3.32 13.05
C CYS A 502 1.23 2.06 12.32
N VAL A 503 0.73 2.19 11.09
CA VAL A 503 0.33 1.02 10.27
C VAL A 503 1.54 0.12 9.97
N TRP A 504 2.67 0.71 9.56
CA TRP A 504 3.91 -0.01 9.32
C TRP A 504 4.40 -0.75 10.58
N LEU A 505 4.37 -0.08 11.73
CA LEU A 505 4.74 -0.68 13.02
C LEU A 505 3.78 -1.81 13.45
N ILE A 506 2.45 -1.65 13.32
CA ILE A 506 1.50 -2.73 13.65
C ILE A 506 1.80 -3.98 12.82
N ASN A 507 1.99 -3.82 11.51
CA ASN A 507 2.32 -4.92 10.62
C ASN A 507 3.68 -5.55 10.98
N GLY A 508 4.64 -4.74 11.44
CA GLY A 508 5.97 -5.17 11.92
C GLY A 508 6.02 -5.79 13.33
N LEU A 509 4.91 -5.80 14.10
CA LEU A 509 4.90 -6.41 15.44
C LEU A 509 5.04 -7.93 15.39
N HIS A 510 4.36 -8.54 14.41
CA HIS A 510 4.25 -9.98 14.25
C HIS A 510 4.72 -10.50 12.89
N ALA A 511 4.98 -9.61 11.95
CA ALA A 511 5.70 -9.92 10.72
C ALA A 511 7.06 -9.19 10.70
N ARG A 512 7.89 -9.52 9.71
CA ARG A 512 9.09 -8.73 9.42
C ARG A 512 8.65 -7.31 9.03
N PRO A 513 9.24 -6.25 9.59
CA PRO A 513 9.00 -4.89 9.12
C PRO A 513 9.28 -4.79 7.61
N GLU A 514 8.35 -4.22 6.86
CA GLU A 514 8.50 -4.06 5.43
C GLU A 514 9.65 -3.10 5.11
N ASP A 515 10.55 -3.50 4.22
CA ASP A 515 11.75 -2.75 3.84
C ASP A 515 11.82 -2.49 2.32
N GLY A 516 10.65 -2.47 1.65
CA GLY A 516 10.51 -2.09 0.25
C GLY A 516 10.78 -0.59 0.01
N PRO A 517 10.84 -0.12 -1.25
CA PRO A 517 11.19 1.27 -1.57
C PRO A 517 10.31 2.31 -0.86
N ALA A 518 8.99 2.08 -0.81
CA ALA A 518 8.05 2.97 -0.12
C ALA A 518 8.26 2.96 1.41
N SER A 519 8.52 1.81 2.01
CA SER A 519 8.78 1.68 3.44
C SER A 519 10.12 2.27 3.84
N ARG A 520 11.16 2.21 2.99
CA ARG A 520 12.44 2.92 3.20
C ARG A 520 12.27 4.43 3.25
N LYS A 521 11.51 4.99 2.30
CA LYS A 521 11.17 6.41 2.29
C LYS A 521 10.32 6.83 3.50
N LEU A 522 9.43 5.95 3.97
CA LEU A 522 8.73 6.16 5.23
C LEU A 522 9.71 6.18 6.42
N MET A 523 10.60 5.19 6.52
CA MET A 523 11.62 5.12 7.58
C MET A 523 12.52 6.37 7.61
N ASP A 524 12.94 6.89 6.46
CA ASP A 524 13.71 8.14 6.34
C ASP A 524 12.97 9.34 6.97
N ALA A 525 11.64 9.34 6.89
CA ALA A 525 10.80 10.44 7.33
C ALA A 525 10.37 10.34 8.81
N VAL A 526 10.34 9.14 9.38
CA VAL A 526 9.69 8.89 10.69
C VAL A 526 10.62 8.37 11.78
N LEU A 527 11.82 7.92 11.45
CA LEU A 527 12.79 7.41 12.43
C LEU A 527 13.83 8.48 12.83
N PRO A 528 14.54 8.28 13.96
CA PRO A 528 15.77 9.01 14.23
C PRO A 528 16.79 8.86 13.10
N VAL A 529 17.63 9.88 12.90
CA VAL A 529 18.70 9.86 11.89
C VAL A 529 20.06 10.07 12.54
N THR A 530 21.09 9.53 11.92
CA THR A 530 22.50 9.75 12.26
C THR A 530 23.28 10.15 11.01
N GLU A 531 24.45 10.75 11.16
CA GLU A 531 25.38 10.96 10.05
C GLU A 531 25.78 9.62 9.44
N ALA A 532 25.80 9.52 8.12
CA ALA A 532 26.14 8.29 7.41
C ALA A 532 27.60 7.89 7.68
N ALA A 533 28.50 8.88 7.74
CA ALA A 533 29.89 8.64 8.07
C ALA A 533 30.01 8.11 9.51
N GLY A 534 30.56 6.91 9.67
CA GLY A 534 30.76 6.29 10.98
C GLY A 534 29.50 5.70 11.62
N ALA A 535 28.34 5.71 10.95
CA ALA A 535 27.14 5.05 11.45
C ALA A 535 27.40 3.55 11.65
N ASN A 536 27.08 3.04 12.85
CA ASN A 536 27.15 1.61 13.12
C ASN A 536 26.11 0.86 12.25
N PRO A 537 26.53 -0.02 11.33
CA PRO A 537 25.59 -0.72 10.44
C PRO A 537 24.53 -1.54 11.19
N ASN A 538 24.84 -1.98 12.42
CA ASN A 538 23.94 -2.82 13.22
C ASN A 538 22.69 -2.11 13.71
N VAL A 539 22.72 -0.78 13.80
CA VAL A 539 21.57 0.02 14.25
C VAL A 539 20.85 0.70 13.10
N LEU A 540 21.34 0.61 11.86
CA LEU A 540 20.64 1.17 10.69
C LEU A 540 19.27 0.53 10.51
N ALA A 541 18.30 1.33 10.09
CA ALA A 541 16.93 0.86 9.85
C ALA A 541 16.87 -0.12 8.67
N TYR A 542 17.66 0.14 7.64
CA TYR A 542 17.82 -0.72 6.47
C TYR A 542 19.22 -0.57 5.87
N LYS A 543 19.59 -1.51 5.00
CA LYS A 543 20.91 -1.56 4.37
C LYS A 543 21.14 -0.30 3.51
N THR A 544 22.05 0.56 3.98
CA THR A 544 22.42 1.81 3.32
C THR A 544 23.94 1.92 3.24
N SER A 545 24.47 2.50 2.17
CA SER A 545 25.91 2.79 2.08
C SER A 545 26.28 3.90 3.07
N VAL A 546 27.32 3.65 3.86
CA VAL A 546 27.85 4.55 4.91
C VAL A 546 29.24 5.10 4.55
N ARG A 547 29.70 4.90 3.30
CA ARG A 547 31.00 5.40 2.83
C ARG A 547 30.93 6.91 2.56
N ALA A 548 32.03 7.62 2.83
CA ALA A 548 32.16 9.04 2.53
C ALA A 548 32.08 9.29 1.01
N PRO A 549 31.49 10.42 0.57
CA PRO A 549 31.29 10.74 -0.85
C PRO A 549 32.57 10.66 -1.71
N TRP A 550 33.73 10.94 -1.11
CA TRP A 550 35.05 10.99 -1.76
C TRP A 550 35.59 9.67 -2.34
N GLN A 551 34.85 8.56 -2.27
CA GLN A 551 35.25 7.26 -2.84
C GLN A 551 34.43 6.84 -4.07
N HIS A 552 33.54 7.69 -4.57
CA HIS A 552 32.99 7.56 -5.92
C HIS A 552 33.46 8.76 -6.73
N GLU A 553 34.40 8.50 -7.64
CA GLU A 553 34.79 9.46 -8.69
C GLU A 553 33.54 9.86 -9.50
N GLU A 554 33.38 11.17 -9.63
CA GLU A 554 32.71 11.91 -10.70
C GLU A 554 31.38 11.36 -11.22
N GLU A 555 30.26 11.83 -10.68
CA GLU A 555 29.10 12.23 -11.49
C GLU A 555 28.10 13.09 -10.67
N GLU A 556 27.85 14.28 -11.21
CA GLU A 556 26.72 15.21 -11.00
C GLU A 556 26.73 16.24 -9.84
N SER A 557 27.10 17.45 -10.25
CA SER A 557 26.69 18.79 -9.80
C SER A 557 26.89 19.17 -8.33
N ALA A 558 27.94 19.96 -8.12
CA ALA A 558 28.15 20.77 -6.93
C ALA A 558 27.01 21.79 -6.75
N SER A 559 26.29 21.67 -5.64
CA SER A 559 25.69 22.80 -4.94
C SER A 559 26.42 22.97 -3.62
N ASP A 560 26.96 24.17 -3.39
CA ASP A 560 27.69 24.58 -2.18
C ASP A 560 26.76 24.67 -0.95
N ASP A 561 26.41 23.52 -0.39
CA ASP A 561 26.11 23.34 1.04
C ASP A 561 26.60 21.92 1.39
N ASP A 562 27.58 21.81 2.28
CA ASP A 562 28.11 20.56 2.81
C ASP A 562 27.03 19.82 3.63
N ASP A 563 26.01 19.31 2.95
CA ASP A 563 24.86 18.65 3.57
C ASP A 563 25.28 17.23 3.96
N VAL A 564 25.77 17.10 5.20
CA VAL A 564 26.21 15.82 5.78
C VAL A 564 25.11 14.79 5.57
N ARG A 565 25.36 13.79 4.71
CA ARG A 565 24.38 12.74 4.39
C ARG A 565 23.91 12.05 5.67
N ARG A 566 22.61 12.12 5.97
CA ARG A 566 21.97 11.46 7.12
C ARG A 566 21.25 10.18 6.71
N VAL A 567 21.23 9.20 7.61
CA VAL A 567 20.57 7.89 7.41
C VAL A 567 19.73 7.51 8.62
N PRO A 568 18.57 6.85 8.43
CA PRO A 568 17.72 6.44 9.54
C PRO A 568 18.31 5.26 10.31
N TYR A 569 18.15 5.29 11.63
CA TYR A 569 18.69 4.28 12.54
C TYR A 569 17.81 4.11 13.80
N ASN A 570 18.07 3.02 14.54
CA ASN A 570 17.33 2.60 15.74
C ASN A 570 18.29 2.57 16.95
N PRO A 571 18.60 3.73 17.57
CA PRO A 571 19.60 3.82 18.65
C PRO A 571 19.15 3.21 19.99
N TYR A 572 17.85 2.99 20.18
CA TYR A 572 17.25 2.85 21.51
C TYR A 572 16.80 1.42 21.82
N GLY A 573 17.40 0.41 21.20
CA GLY A 573 17.09 -1.01 21.43
C GLY A 573 15.74 -1.48 20.87
N CYS A 574 14.93 -0.55 20.37
CA CYS A 574 13.61 -0.75 19.77
C CYS A 574 13.42 0.25 18.61
N VAL A 575 12.55 -0.08 17.65
CA VAL A 575 12.09 0.88 16.63
C VAL A 575 11.13 1.89 17.29
N PHE A 576 11.71 3.01 17.70
CA PHE A 576 10.98 4.21 18.13
C PHE A 576 10.95 5.25 17.03
N LEU A 577 9.85 5.98 16.94
CA LEU A 577 9.70 7.10 16.02
C LEU A 577 10.52 8.31 16.50
N ARG A 578 10.84 9.23 15.58
CA ARG A 578 11.27 10.58 15.96
C ARG A 578 10.16 11.30 16.73
N ARG A 579 10.47 12.47 17.31
CA ARG A 579 9.57 13.18 18.20
C ARG A 579 8.19 13.40 17.58
N ILE A 580 7.16 13.06 18.36
CA ILE A 580 5.75 13.32 18.03
C ILE A 580 5.23 14.48 18.88
N ALA A 581 4.27 15.23 18.34
CA ALA A 581 3.48 16.20 19.06
C ALA A 581 2.15 15.54 19.49
N ILE A 582 1.93 15.48 20.80
CA ILE A 582 0.75 14.90 21.46
C ILE A 582 0.58 15.56 22.82
N GLY A 583 -0.65 15.80 23.29
CA GLY A 583 -0.89 16.60 24.49
C GLY A 583 -1.84 17.76 24.22
N SER A 584 -1.28 18.98 24.27
CA SER A 584 -1.94 20.28 24.06
C SER A 584 -2.58 20.48 22.67
N TRP A 585 -2.46 19.49 21.78
CA TRP A 585 -2.70 19.59 20.34
C TRP A 585 -3.87 18.68 19.98
N ASP A 586 -4.87 19.21 19.27
CA ASP A 586 -6.12 18.48 19.03
C ASP A 586 -5.95 17.16 18.23
N VAL A 587 -4.79 16.89 17.61
CA VAL A 587 -4.51 15.68 16.81
C VAL A 587 -3.03 15.24 16.92
N PRO A 588 -2.73 13.97 17.30
CA PRO A 588 -1.36 13.45 17.28
C PRO A 588 -0.72 13.50 15.90
N ARG A 589 0.53 13.97 15.83
CA ARG A 589 1.32 14.09 14.59
C ARG A 589 2.81 13.95 14.85
N LEU A 590 3.61 13.74 13.81
CA LEU A 590 5.06 13.95 13.92
C LEU A 590 5.35 15.46 14.10
N ARG A 591 6.44 15.81 14.80
CA ARG A 591 6.85 17.23 14.88
C ARG A 591 7.12 17.81 13.49
N VAL A 592 6.69 19.06 13.27
CA VAL A 592 6.82 19.78 12.01
C VAL A 592 8.30 20.07 11.72
N GLY A 593 8.67 20.20 10.44
CA GLY A 593 10.04 20.51 10.01
C GLY A 593 10.93 19.28 9.79
N GLY A 594 10.39 18.07 9.95
CA GLY A 594 11.09 16.84 9.55
C GLY A 594 10.89 16.47 8.08
N PRO A 595 11.59 15.43 7.58
CA PRO A 595 11.47 15.01 6.19
C PRO A 595 10.07 14.50 5.86
N SER A 596 9.60 14.80 4.65
CA SER A 596 8.33 14.29 4.10
C SER A 596 8.53 13.09 3.17
N ILE A 597 7.49 12.28 2.98
CA ILE A 597 7.51 11.20 1.98
C ILE A 597 7.17 11.72 0.57
N PRO A 598 7.79 11.16 -0.50
CA PRO A 598 7.43 11.50 -1.88
C PRO A 598 6.00 11.08 -2.26
N GLY A 599 5.42 11.73 -3.27
CA GLY A 599 4.07 11.44 -3.78
C GLY A 599 3.80 9.95 -4.09
N PRO A 600 4.67 9.23 -4.83
CA PRO A 600 4.47 7.79 -5.08
C PRO A 600 4.49 6.94 -3.81
N THR A 601 5.30 7.31 -2.81
CA THR A 601 5.30 6.66 -1.50
C THR A 601 4.01 6.94 -0.74
N PHE A 602 3.50 8.17 -0.80
CA PHE A 602 2.20 8.52 -0.23
C PHE A 602 1.07 7.69 -0.88
N GLU A 603 1.05 7.60 -2.21
CA GLU A 603 0.07 6.79 -2.94
C GLU A 603 0.16 5.30 -2.59
N TYR A 604 1.35 4.77 -2.35
CA TYR A 604 1.51 3.40 -1.87
C TYR A 604 0.77 3.14 -0.55
N TRP A 605 0.95 4.02 0.43
CA TRP A 605 0.35 3.87 1.76
C TRP A 605 -1.15 4.17 1.77
N PHE A 606 -1.62 5.17 1.02
CA PHE A 606 -2.99 5.68 1.08
C PHE A 606 -3.87 5.29 -0.12
N GLY A 607 -3.29 4.71 -1.16
CA GLY A 607 -3.95 4.34 -2.42
C GLY A 607 -4.35 5.53 -3.31
N THR A 608 -3.98 6.76 -2.95
CA THR A 608 -4.31 7.99 -3.67
C THR A 608 -3.43 9.15 -3.20
N ASP A 609 -3.42 10.26 -3.95
CA ASP A 609 -2.66 11.47 -3.58
C ASP A 609 -3.31 12.23 -2.41
N HIS A 610 -2.52 13.09 -1.76
CA HIS A 610 -2.93 13.83 -0.56
C HIS A 610 -4.18 14.68 -0.78
N SER A 611 -4.29 15.36 -1.92
CA SER A 611 -5.42 16.24 -2.24
C SER A 611 -6.72 15.43 -2.40
N ARG A 612 -6.66 14.28 -3.09
CA ARG A 612 -7.80 13.37 -3.24
C ARG A 612 -8.19 12.72 -1.92
N LEU A 613 -7.22 12.33 -1.10
CA LEU A 613 -7.47 11.78 0.23
C LEU A 613 -8.19 12.81 1.11
N LYS A 614 -7.66 14.03 1.17
CA LYS A 614 -8.25 15.15 1.89
C LYS A 614 -9.68 15.41 1.44
N ALA A 615 -9.93 15.50 0.13
CA ALA A 615 -11.27 15.68 -0.43
C ALA A 615 -12.23 14.53 -0.08
N LYS A 616 -11.73 13.29 -0.03
CA LYS A 616 -12.54 12.10 0.27
C LYS A 616 -13.07 12.10 1.71
N TYR A 617 -12.31 12.63 2.66
CA TYR A 617 -12.61 12.49 4.09
C TYR A 617 -12.88 13.82 4.83
N GLN A 618 -12.50 14.97 4.27
CA GLN A 618 -12.74 16.26 4.91
C GLN A 618 -14.12 16.87 4.64
N THR A 619 -14.76 16.47 3.54
CA THR A 619 -15.94 17.19 3.07
C THR A 619 -17.18 16.72 3.81
N SER A 620 -17.77 17.61 4.59
CA SER A 620 -19.12 17.51 5.16
C SER A 620 -20.24 17.77 4.15
N GLY A 621 -19.90 17.59 2.88
CA GLY A 621 -20.80 17.56 1.76
C GLY A 621 -20.30 16.55 0.75
N PHE A 622 -21.20 15.66 0.36
CA PHE A 622 -21.33 15.12 -0.99
C PHE A 622 -20.19 14.28 -1.59
N ILE A 623 -20.07 12.98 -1.24
CA ILE A 623 -19.52 11.98 -2.19
C ILE A 623 -20.25 10.62 -2.06
N ASP A 624 -20.71 10.10 -3.20
CA ASP A 624 -21.20 8.72 -3.41
C ASP A 624 -20.03 7.75 -3.68
N ARG A 625 -20.15 6.53 -3.15
CA ARG A 625 -19.16 5.43 -3.18
C ARG A 625 -18.77 4.96 -4.59
N ASN A 626 -19.53 5.28 -5.62
CA ASN A 626 -19.30 4.77 -6.99
C ASN A 626 -18.55 5.71 -7.94
N THR A 627 -18.12 6.91 -7.53
CA THR A 627 -17.41 7.86 -8.42
C THR A 627 -15.88 7.70 -8.45
N ILE A 628 -15.33 6.57 -7.98
CA ILE A 628 -13.89 6.28 -8.03
C ILE A 628 -13.48 5.66 -9.39
N SER A 629 -14.42 5.27 -10.25
CA SER A 629 -14.11 4.75 -11.58
C SER A 629 -14.64 5.66 -12.69
N GLU A 630 -13.73 6.06 -13.57
CA GLU A 630 -13.93 6.60 -14.92
C GLU A 630 -14.46 8.05 -15.04
N SER A 631 -13.54 9.02 -15.04
CA SER A 631 -13.79 10.30 -15.72
C SER A 631 -13.23 10.26 -17.13
N ARG A 632 -14.08 9.96 -18.13
CA ARG A 632 -13.81 10.31 -19.54
C ARG A 632 -13.67 11.84 -19.62
N SER A 633 -12.47 12.32 -19.99
CA SER A 633 -12.22 13.74 -20.18
C SER A 633 -12.75 14.19 -21.55
N THR A 634 -13.55 15.25 -21.57
CA THR A 634 -13.65 16.11 -22.76
C THR A 634 -12.67 17.26 -22.58
N THR A 635 -11.67 17.30 -23.45
CA THR A 635 -10.66 18.34 -23.60
C THR A 635 -11.33 19.69 -23.95
N ASN A 636 -10.73 20.80 -23.49
CA ASN A 636 -11.03 22.22 -23.84
C ASN A 636 -11.69 23.14 -22.79
N LYS A 637 -11.66 22.81 -21.50
CA LYS A 637 -11.85 23.82 -20.44
C LYS A 637 -10.72 23.71 -19.42
N ALA A 638 -10.08 24.84 -19.07
CA ALA A 638 -9.01 24.89 -18.10
C ALA A 638 -9.39 24.09 -16.84
N ARG A 639 -8.54 23.13 -16.45
CA ARG A 639 -8.82 22.19 -15.34
C ARG A 639 -8.99 22.89 -13.99
N TYR A 640 -8.46 24.11 -13.86
CA TYR A 640 -8.53 24.96 -12.66
C TYR A 640 -8.84 26.40 -13.07
N LEU A 641 -9.81 27.03 -12.40
CA LEU A 641 -10.01 28.47 -12.50
C LEU A 641 -9.01 29.18 -11.56
N PRO A 642 -8.43 30.32 -11.97
CA PRO A 642 -7.57 31.11 -11.10
C PRO A 642 -8.37 31.65 -9.91
N LEU A 643 -7.68 31.85 -8.78
CA LEU A 643 -8.24 32.60 -7.66
C LEU A 643 -8.46 34.05 -8.08
N TYR A 644 -9.49 34.67 -7.52
CA TYR A 644 -9.74 36.08 -7.68
C TYR A 644 -8.55 36.87 -7.12
N VAL A 645 -7.97 37.71 -7.97
CA VAL A 645 -6.88 38.63 -7.60
C VAL A 645 -7.36 40.03 -7.97
N ASN A 646 -7.22 40.97 -7.05
CA ASN A 646 -7.45 42.37 -7.34
C ASN A 646 -6.28 42.91 -8.18
N PHE A 647 -6.46 42.95 -9.50
CA PHE A 647 -5.44 43.42 -10.45
C PHE A 647 -5.19 44.93 -10.40
N THR A 648 -6.05 45.71 -9.72
CA THR A 648 -5.93 47.18 -9.66
C THR A 648 -5.05 47.65 -8.51
N GLY A 649 -4.81 46.82 -7.50
CA GLY A 649 -4.04 47.16 -6.30
C GLY A 649 -4.74 48.12 -5.32
N GLU A 650 -5.85 48.75 -5.71
CA GLU A 650 -6.65 49.65 -4.87
C GLU A 650 -7.50 48.87 -3.85
N PRO A 651 -7.64 49.32 -2.59
CA PRO A 651 -8.46 48.64 -1.59
C PRO A 651 -9.92 48.52 -2.05
N GLU A 652 -10.42 47.29 -2.19
CA GLU A 652 -11.82 47.10 -2.54
C GLU A 652 -12.73 47.16 -1.31
N PRO A 653 -13.91 47.81 -1.40
CA PRO A 653 -14.79 47.98 -0.26
C PRO A 653 -15.39 46.64 0.22
N ASN A 654 -15.68 46.55 1.52
CA ASN A 654 -16.40 45.40 2.06
C ASN A 654 -17.84 45.35 1.53
N LEU A 655 -18.19 44.18 1.01
CA LEU A 655 -19.49 43.88 0.40
C LEU A 655 -20.54 43.46 1.44
N PHE A 656 -20.07 43.12 2.64
CA PHE A 656 -20.89 42.70 3.77
C PHE A 656 -20.56 43.53 5.01
N ASN A 657 -21.43 43.46 6.00
CA ASN A 657 -21.33 44.25 7.23
C ASN A 657 -21.76 43.42 8.46
N PHE A 658 -21.22 42.21 8.57
CA PHE A 658 -21.40 41.30 9.69
C PHE A 658 -20.49 41.66 10.86
N GLY A 659 -19.28 42.16 10.60
CA GLY A 659 -18.32 42.58 11.61
C GLY A 659 -18.89 43.67 12.52
N ASN A 660 -19.46 44.74 11.96
CA ASN A 660 -20.09 45.79 12.76
C ASN A 660 -21.38 45.34 13.47
N ARG A 661 -21.92 44.15 13.14
CA ARG A 661 -23.04 43.51 13.87
C ARG A 661 -22.56 42.60 14.99
N GLY A 662 -21.27 42.66 15.34
CA GLY A 662 -20.65 41.85 16.38
C GLY A 662 -20.52 40.37 16.00
N ARG A 663 -20.45 40.05 14.70
CA ARG A 663 -20.18 38.69 14.22
C ARG A 663 -18.70 38.54 13.88
N SER A 664 -18.14 37.39 14.25
CA SER A 664 -16.83 36.94 13.80
C SER A 664 -16.95 35.50 13.32
N LEU A 665 -16.11 35.13 12.35
CA LEU A 665 -15.96 33.72 12.02
C LEU A 665 -15.22 33.03 13.17
N PRO A 666 -15.55 31.77 13.50
CA PRO A 666 -14.70 30.96 14.36
C PRO A 666 -13.28 31.00 13.78
N SER A 667 -12.29 31.29 14.62
CA SER A 667 -10.88 31.15 14.22
C SER A 667 -10.69 29.76 13.61
N PRO A 668 -9.88 29.61 12.54
CA PRO A 668 -9.41 28.29 12.14
C PRO A 668 -8.95 27.54 13.39
N ALA A 669 -9.22 26.23 13.48
CA ALA A 669 -8.76 25.43 14.61
C ALA A 669 -7.29 25.81 14.87
N PRO A 670 -6.96 26.40 16.04
CA PRO A 670 -5.62 26.92 16.26
C PRO A 670 -4.65 25.75 16.16
N ASP A 671 -3.77 25.80 15.16
CA ASP A 671 -2.50 25.11 15.25
C ASP A 671 -1.60 26.11 15.97
N ASP A 672 -1.59 26.07 17.30
CA ASP A 672 -0.77 26.92 18.17
C ASP A 672 0.73 26.62 18.04
N GLY A 673 1.13 25.99 16.92
CA GLY A 673 2.35 25.24 16.72
C GLY A 673 3.55 25.98 17.26
N SER A 674 3.92 25.61 18.48
CA SER A 674 5.12 26.11 19.16
C SER A 674 6.39 25.60 18.47
N ASP A 675 6.25 24.73 17.45
CA ASP A 675 7.25 24.30 16.49
C ASP A 675 7.11 24.96 15.09
N LEU A 676 6.17 25.90 14.89
CA LEU A 676 5.98 26.65 13.63
C LEU A 676 6.94 27.83 13.47
N GLU A 677 7.69 28.19 14.51
CA GLU A 677 8.71 29.26 14.47
C GLU A 677 9.79 29.00 13.39
N ASP A 678 9.93 27.75 12.93
CA ASP A 678 10.85 27.32 11.87
C ASP A 678 10.23 27.35 10.44
N ARG A 679 8.99 27.83 10.24
CA ARG A 679 8.45 28.02 8.88
C ARG A 679 9.06 29.25 8.22
N PRO A 680 9.62 29.18 6.99
CA PRO A 680 9.93 30.39 6.23
C PRO A 680 8.64 31.21 6.06
N SER A 681 8.68 32.44 6.58
CA SER A 681 7.58 33.39 6.77
C SER A 681 6.88 33.86 5.49
N HIS A 682 7.30 33.38 4.31
CA HIS A 682 6.82 33.87 3.02
C HIS A 682 5.41 33.41 2.60
N LEU A 683 4.65 32.68 3.42
CA LEU A 683 3.32 32.16 3.06
C LEU A 683 2.14 32.69 3.89
N LEU A 684 2.34 33.64 4.81
CA LEU A 684 1.25 34.11 5.69
C LEU A 684 1.06 35.64 5.75
N GLU A 685 1.73 36.43 4.92
CA GLU A 685 1.42 37.87 4.81
C GLU A 685 0.34 38.09 3.74
N GLY A 686 -0.89 38.39 4.17
CA GLY A 686 -1.98 38.89 3.30
C GLY A 686 -3.37 38.26 3.45
N GLY A 687 -3.66 37.48 4.51
CA GLY A 687 -5.00 36.89 4.71
C GLY A 687 -6.09 37.92 5.09
N PRO A 688 -7.38 37.65 4.79
CA PRO A 688 -8.49 38.52 5.17
C PRO A 688 -8.55 38.70 6.70
N GLN A 689 -8.64 39.95 7.16
CA GLN A 689 -8.53 40.29 8.58
C GLN A 689 -9.88 40.22 9.32
N THR A 690 -11.00 40.26 8.58
CA THR A 690 -12.35 40.25 9.15
C THR A 690 -13.30 39.29 8.42
N ILE A 691 -14.43 38.95 9.07
CA ILE A 691 -15.52 38.19 8.44
C ILE A 691 -16.02 38.87 7.16
N ASP A 692 -16.03 40.21 7.14
CA ASP A 692 -16.52 40.96 5.99
C ASP A 692 -15.54 40.88 4.82
N ASP A 693 -14.23 40.94 5.07
CA ASP A 693 -13.21 40.77 4.03
C ASP A 693 -13.32 39.38 3.40
N GLU A 694 -13.44 38.34 4.23
CA GLU A 694 -13.50 36.95 3.77
C GLU A 694 -14.76 36.67 2.96
N LEU A 695 -15.94 37.13 3.43
CA LEU A 695 -17.18 36.97 2.69
C LEU A 695 -17.19 37.80 1.40
N SER A 696 -16.54 38.97 1.40
CA SER A 696 -16.40 39.80 0.21
C SER A 696 -15.51 39.15 -0.84
N MET A 697 -14.38 38.55 -0.43
CA MET A 697 -13.53 37.76 -1.31
C MET A 697 -14.26 36.54 -1.88
N LEU A 698 -14.97 35.79 -1.03
CA LEU A 698 -15.79 34.65 -1.45
C LEU A 698 -16.84 35.08 -2.49
N TRP A 699 -17.50 36.22 -2.29
CA TRP A 699 -18.48 36.74 -3.24
C TRP A 699 -17.85 37.12 -4.57
N ARG A 700 -16.72 37.83 -4.57
CA ARG A 700 -15.98 38.19 -5.79
C ARG A 700 -15.53 36.95 -6.55
N GLN A 701 -15.01 35.93 -5.83
CA GLN A 701 -14.69 34.64 -6.42
C GLN A 701 -15.94 33.97 -7.01
N PHE A 702 -17.08 34.01 -6.32
CA PHE A 702 -18.34 33.47 -6.82
C PHE A 702 -18.75 34.11 -8.15
N VAL A 703 -18.72 35.44 -8.23
CA VAL A 703 -19.09 36.17 -9.45
C VAL A 703 -18.12 35.88 -10.60
N SER A 704 -16.82 35.86 -10.31
CA SER A 704 -15.77 35.51 -11.28
C SER A 704 -15.93 34.07 -11.80
N ASP A 705 -16.16 33.11 -10.91
CA ASP A 705 -16.36 31.71 -11.27
C ASP A 705 -17.65 31.50 -12.06
N LEU A 706 -18.74 32.14 -11.65
CA LEU A 706 -20.05 32.04 -12.31
C LEU A 706 -19.96 32.52 -13.75
N THR A 707 -19.27 33.65 -13.98
CA THR A 707 -19.05 34.24 -15.29
C THR A 707 -18.09 33.39 -16.14
N SER A 708 -16.98 32.96 -15.54
CA SER A 708 -15.95 32.15 -16.20
C SER A 708 -16.44 30.75 -16.61
N LYS A 709 -17.39 30.16 -15.86
CA LYS A 709 -18.01 28.87 -16.21
C LYS A 709 -19.20 28.98 -17.17
N SER A 710 -19.52 30.17 -17.67
CA SER A 710 -20.54 30.34 -18.70
C SER A 710 -20.25 29.44 -19.93
N PRO A 711 -21.26 28.83 -20.54
CA PRO A 711 -21.06 27.87 -21.62
C PRO A 711 -20.53 28.56 -22.89
N ASN A 712 -19.86 27.77 -23.74
CA ASN A 712 -19.48 28.15 -25.10
C ASN A 712 -20.37 27.42 -26.11
N GLN A 713 -20.39 27.94 -27.34
CA GLN A 713 -21.03 27.24 -28.46
C GLN A 713 -20.33 25.89 -28.73
N ARG A 714 -21.07 24.93 -29.30
CA ARG A 714 -20.55 23.56 -29.52
C ARG A 714 -19.48 23.58 -30.62
N GLY A 715 -18.25 23.19 -30.33
CA GLY A 715 -17.11 23.19 -31.26
C GLY A 715 -15.90 23.90 -30.63
N ILE A 716 -14.67 23.41 -30.86
CA ILE A 716 -13.47 23.90 -30.16
C ILE A 716 -13.12 25.38 -30.50
N THR A 717 -13.50 25.84 -31.67
CA THR A 717 -13.21 27.18 -32.21
C THR A 717 -14.37 28.17 -32.06
N ASN A 718 -15.53 27.74 -31.56
CA ASN A 718 -16.71 28.60 -31.56
C ASN A 718 -16.70 29.60 -30.37
N PRO A 719 -17.16 30.84 -30.60
CA PRO A 719 -17.09 31.90 -29.61
C PRO A 719 -17.99 31.61 -28.41
N SER A 720 -17.69 32.29 -27.31
CA SER A 720 -18.47 32.18 -26.07
C SER A 720 -19.89 32.74 -26.24
N TYR A 721 -20.84 32.25 -25.43
CA TYR A 721 -22.15 32.87 -25.36
C TYR A 721 -22.14 34.23 -24.66
N LEU A 722 -21.06 34.57 -23.94
CA LEU A 722 -20.86 35.89 -23.35
C LEU A 722 -20.00 36.78 -24.26
N LYS A 723 -20.38 38.07 -24.37
CA LYS A 723 -19.58 39.12 -25.03
C LYS A 723 -18.42 39.64 -24.16
N LEU A 724 -18.43 39.32 -22.87
CA LEU A 724 -17.40 39.75 -21.91
C LEU A 724 -16.02 39.18 -22.29
N ASN A 725 -14.99 40.03 -22.21
CA ASN A 725 -13.60 39.66 -22.38
C ASN A 725 -13.03 38.96 -21.13
N ASN A 726 -11.81 38.43 -21.20
CA ASN A 726 -11.21 37.67 -20.09
C ASN A 726 -11.02 38.49 -18.81
N VAL A 727 -10.72 39.79 -18.92
CA VAL A 727 -10.55 40.69 -17.77
C VAL A 727 -11.89 40.93 -17.09
N GLU A 728 -12.93 41.23 -17.86
CA GLU A 728 -14.29 41.42 -17.35
C GLU A 728 -14.83 40.16 -16.67
N ARG A 729 -14.54 38.97 -17.22
CA ARG A 729 -14.93 37.68 -16.62
C ARG A 729 -14.24 37.40 -15.29
N GLN A 730 -13.02 37.90 -15.11
CA GLN A 730 -12.21 37.67 -13.90
C GLN A 730 -12.35 38.79 -12.86
N SER A 731 -12.97 39.92 -13.23
CA SER A 731 -13.10 41.13 -12.41
C SER A 731 -13.91 40.97 -11.12
N GLY A 732 -14.74 39.92 -11.00
CA GLY A 732 -15.66 39.77 -9.88
C GLY A 732 -16.79 40.82 -9.85
N SER A 733 -16.98 41.60 -10.92
CA SER A 733 -18.02 42.64 -11.00
C SER A 733 -19.42 42.06 -11.15
N GLU A 734 -20.38 42.63 -10.42
CA GLU A 734 -21.79 42.28 -10.49
C GLU A 734 -22.54 43.00 -11.64
N ASP A 735 -21.90 43.95 -12.33
CA ASP A 735 -22.54 44.80 -13.33
C ASP A 735 -23.25 44.00 -14.45
N PRO A 736 -22.66 42.91 -14.98
CA PRO A 736 -23.34 42.08 -15.97
C PRO A 736 -24.69 41.54 -15.48
N TYR A 737 -24.83 41.28 -14.18
CA TYR A 737 -26.04 40.72 -13.56
C TYR A 737 -27.07 41.78 -13.17
N LYS A 738 -26.73 43.07 -13.27
CA LYS A 738 -27.60 44.21 -12.92
C LYS A 738 -28.19 44.90 -14.15
N THR A 739 -27.61 44.73 -15.34
CA THR A 739 -28.19 45.27 -16.59
C THR A 739 -29.38 44.44 -17.08
N LEU A 740 -30.38 45.10 -17.67
CA LEU A 740 -31.47 44.45 -18.42
C LEU A 740 -31.22 44.49 -19.94
N HIS A 741 -30.20 45.21 -20.39
CA HIS A 741 -29.75 45.22 -21.77
C HIS A 741 -28.91 43.97 -22.02
N LEU A 742 -29.58 42.85 -22.25
CA LEU A 742 -28.94 41.53 -22.25
C LEU A 742 -28.04 41.31 -23.48
N SER A 743 -28.21 42.12 -24.53
CA SER A 743 -27.30 42.11 -25.68
C SER A 743 -25.90 42.65 -25.34
N ASP A 744 -25.71 43.38 -24.24
CA ASP A 744 -24.36 43.75 -23.75
C ASP A 744 -23.61 42.54 -23.21
N VAL A 745 -24.35 41.58 -22.64
CA VAL A 745 -23.77 40.45 -21.91
C VAL A 745 -23.71 39.19 -22.78
N PHE A 746 -24.75 38.92 -23.56
CA PHE A 746 -24.92 37.67 -24.31
C PHE A 746 -24.87 37.87 -25.82
N THR A 747 -24.36 36.86 -26.53
CA THR A 747 -24.54 36.70 -27.99
C THR A 747 -25.79 35.90 -28.31
N ALA A 748 -26.19 34.99 -27.42
CA ALA A 748 -27.48 34.31 -27.43
C ALA A 748 -27.83 33.82 -26.01
N VAL A 749 -29.12 33.87 -25.65
CA VAL A 749 -29.60 33.48 -24.32
C VAL A 749 -31.05 33.00 -24.36
N HIS A 750 -31.39 32.05 -23.48
CA HIS A 750 -32.77 31.72 -23.14
C HIS A 750 -33.15 32.40 -21.84
N TYR A 751 -34.21 33.19 -21.82
CA TYR A 751 -34.67 33.91 -20.64
C TYR A 751 -36.14 33.63 -20.34
N LYS A 752 -36.52 33.74 -19.07
CA LYS A 752 -37.92 33.80 -18.63
C LYS A 752 -38.04 34.62 -17.37
N THR A 753 -39.21 35.19 -17.13
CA THR A 753 -39.54 35.77 -15.82
C THR A 753 -39.73 34.64 -14.80
N ALA A 754 -38.96 34.66 -13.72
CA ALA A 754 -39.02 33.65 -12.67
C ALA A 754 -40.07 33.97 -11.61
N SER A 755 -40.70 32.93 -11.07
CA SER A 755 -41.41 33.06 -9.80
C SER A 755 -40.41 33.23 -8.65
N ARG A 756 -40.89 33.72 -7.49
CA ARG A 756 -40.07 33.82 -6.27
C ARG A 756 -39.44 32.47 -5.89
N GLU A 757 -40.18 31.38 -6.05
CA GLU A 757 -39.72 30.03 -5.75
C GLU A 757 -38.63 29.55 -6.72
N GLU A 758 -38.71 29.90 -8.00
CA GLU A 758 -37.69 29.56 -9.00
C GLU A 758 -36.40 30.31 -8.75
N TRP A 759 -36.50 31.60 -8.40
CA TRP A 759 -35.35 32.44 -8.02
C TRP A 759 -34.63 31.88 -6.78
N LEU A 760 -35.40 31.56 -5.73
CA LEU A 760 -34.86 31.00 -4.49
C LEU A 760 -34.26 29.62 -4.72
N ARG A 761 -34.91 28.77 -5.51
CA ARG A 761 -34.39 27.44 -5.84
C ARG A 761 -33.06 27.51 -6.58
N SER A 762 -32.92 28.47 -7.49
CA SER A 762 -31.66 28.66 -8.20
C SER A 762 -30.54 29.12 -7.25
N PHE A 763 -30.84 30.03 -6.33
CA PHE A 763 -29.94 30.41 -5.24
C PHE A 763 -29.57 29.23 -4.33
N ASP A 764 -30.54 28.39 -3.96
CA ASP A 764 -30.32 27.19 -3.15
C ASP A 764 -29.33 26.21 -3.83
N TRP A 765 -29.22 26.22 -5.16
CA TRP A 765 -28.20 25.42 -5.87
C TRP A 765 -26.83 26.11 -5.94
N LEU A 766 -26.79 27.43 -6.07
CA LEU A 766 -25.54 28.20 -6.09
C LEU A 766 -24.88 28.27 -4.71
N PHE A 767 -25.70 28.39 -3.65
CA PHE A 767 -25.33 28.46 -2.24
C PHE A 767 -26.14 27.41 -1.43
N PRO A 768 -25.73 26.14 -1.47
CA PRO A 768 -26.44 25.04 -0.84
C PRO A 768 -26.51 25.20 0.68
N LYS A 769 -27.59 24.64 1.26
CA LYS A 769 -27.73 24.51 2.71
C LYS A 769 -26.79 23.41 3.21
N SER A 770 -26.39 23.50 4.48
CA SER A 770 -25.60 22.43 5.12
C SER A 770 -26.37 21.10 5.05
N GLY A 771 -25.71 20.02 4.64
CA GLY A 771 -26.27 18.66 4.59
C GLY A 771 -27.22 18.33 3.43
N GLN A 772 -27.40 19.20 2.44
CA GLN A 772 -28.15 18.85 1.21
C GLN A 772 -27.44 17.69 0.46
N PRO A 773 -28.10 16.83 -0.36
CA PRO A 773 -27.46 15.80 -1.19
C PRO A 773 -27.29 16.19 -2.68
N THR A 774 -26.24 15.70 -3.35
CA THR A 774 -25.88 16.04 -4.76
C THR A 774 -26.26 14.90 -5.70
N SER A 775 -26.60 15.26 -6.93
CA SER A 775 -26.66 14.31 -8.06
C SER A 775 -25.26 13.76 -8.38
N THR A 776 -25.18 12.55 -8.95
CA THR A 776 -23.91 11.91 -9.37
C THR A 776 -23.29 12.55 -10.63
N ALA A 777 -24.02 13.41 -11.34
CA ALA A 777 -23.63 13.99 -12.63
C ALA A 777 -23.35 15.51 -12.59
N VAL A 778 -22.75 16.03 -11.51
CA VAL A 778 -22.53 17.48 -11.32
C VAL A 778 -21.48 18.06 -12.29
N GLN A 779 -21.88 19.07 -13.05
CA GLN A 779 -21.05 19.89 -13.95
C GLN A 779 -20.79 21.28 -13.35
N ASN A 780 -19.60 21.82 -13.62
CA ASN A 780 -19.11 23.17 -13.24
C ASN A 780 -18.81 23.39 -11.74
N TYR A 781 -19.68 22.99 -10.81
CA TYR A 781 -19.53 23.30 -9.36
C TYR A 781 -18.20 22.83 -8.75
N ARG A 782 -17.79 21.57 -8.97
CA ARG A 782 -16.55 21.02 -8.39
C ARG A 782 -15.27 21.73 -8.85
N GLN A 783 -15.33 22.40 -10.00
CA GLN A 783 -14.18 23.07 -10.60
C GLN A 783 -14.13 24.57 -10.25
N SER A 784 -15.10 25.09 -9.49
CA SER A 784 -15.18 26.49 -9.10
C SER A 784 -14.59 26.70 -7.70
N PRO A 785 -13.48 27.47 -7.56
CA PRO A 785 -12.90 27.85 -6.28
C PRO A 785 -13.90 28.35 -5.23
N TYR A 786 -14.88 29.19 -5.60
CA TYR A 786 -15.87 29.73 -4.64
C TYR A 786 -16.65 28.61 -3.96
N TYR A 787 -16.95 27.54 -4.69
CA TYR A 787 -17.79 26.46 -4.17
C TYR A 787 -17.05 25.66 -3.10
N LYS A 788 -15.72 25.54 -3.23
CA LYS A 788 -14.85 24.96 -2.20
C LYS A 788 -14.77 25.87 -0.97
N GLN A 789 -14.53 27.16 -1.19
CA GLN A 789 -14.50 28.17 -0.11
C GLN A 789 -15.84 28.23 0.65
N TRP A 790 -16.97 28.12 -0.06
CA TRP A 790 -18.30 28.03 0.56
C TRP A 790 -18.48 26.77 1.40
N ALA A 791 -18.00 25.62 0.93
CA ALA A 791 -18.05 24.37 1.69
C ALA A 791 -17.17 24.44 2.96
N ASP A 792 -15.96 25.00 2.85
CA ASP A 792 -15.06 25.22 3.98
C ASP A 792 -15.64 26.19 5.01
N LEU A 793 -16.34 27.24 4.54
CA LEU A 793 -17.07 28.17 5.40
C LEU A 793 -18.24 27.49 6.11
N ALA A 794 -19.03 26.68 5.40
CA ALA A 794 -20.13 25.89 5.98
C ALA A 794 -19.63 24.92 7.04
N GLU A 795 -18.45 24.33 6.85
CA GLU A 795 -17.82 23.44 7.81
C GLU A 795 -17.31 24.18 9.05
N ARG A 796 -16.55 25.27 8.87
CA ARG A 796 -16.04 26.09 9.98
C ARG A 796 -17.16 26.63 10.86
N THR A 797 -18.30 26.95 10.25
CA THR A 797 -19.48 27.46 10.95
C THR A 797 -20.46 26.36 11.39
N ARG A 798 -20.11 25.07 11.26
CA ARG A 798 -20.99 23.95 11.67
C ARG A 798 -21.39 24.04 13.15
N SER A 799 -20.46 24.41 14.02
CA SER A 799 -20.72 24.61 15.46
C SER A 799 -21.61 25.82 15.75
N ASN A 800 -21.85 26.69 14.77
CA ASN A 800 -22.74 27.84 14.86
C ASN A 800 -23.71 27.91 13.64
N PRO A 801 -24.74 27.04 13.58
CA PRO A 801 -25.68 26.99 12.47
C PRO A 801 -26.45 28.30 12.26
N LYS A 802 -26.63 29.10 13.32
CA LYS A 802 -27.27 30.41 13.26
C LYS A 802 -26.43 31.40 12.46
N LEU A 803 -25.12 31.46 12.71
CA LEU A 803 -24.20 32.31 11.96
C LEU A 803 -24.16 31.90 10.49
N PHE A 804 -24.07 30.61 10.18
CA PHE A 804 -24.10 30.14 8.80
C PHE A 804 -25.37 30.55 8.06
N LYS A 805 -26.53 30.43 8.74
CA LYS A 805 -27.80 30.90 8.20
C LYS A 805 -27.78 32.42 7.93
N GLU A 806 -27.29 33.23 8.87
CA GLU A 806 -27.19 34.69 8.70
C GLU A 806 -26.28 35.08 7.54
N ILE A 807 -25.13 34.41 7.38
CA ILE A 807 -24.23 34.61 6.24
C ILE A 807 -24.97 34.32 4.94
N ARG A 808 -25.65 33.16 4.87
CA ARG A 808 -26.41 32.75 3.69
C ARG A 808 -27.55 33.72 3.37
N ASP A 809 -28.24 34.22 4.39
CA ASP A 809 -29.28 35.24 4.21
C ASP A 809 -28.68 36.55 3.68
N GLY A 810 -27.45 36.92 4.09
CA GLY A 810 -26.72 38.05 3.50
C GLY A 810 -26.34 37.84 2.04
N MET A 811 -25.87 36.64 1.66
CA MET A 811 -25.63 36.27 0.27
C MET A 811 -26.91 36.38 -0.57
N TRP A 812 -28.04 35.97 0.00
CA TRP A 812 -29.35 36.06 -0.64
C TRP A 812 -29.80 37.52 -0.85
N GLU A 813 -29.70 38.36 0.17
CA GLU A 813 -30.06 39.78 0.05
C GLU A 813 -29.22 40.50 -1.01
N ARG A 814 -27.96 40.11 -1.16
CA ARG A 814 -27.10 40.65 -2.23
C ARG A 814 -27.50 40.16 -3.61
N ILE A 815 -27.77 38.86 -3.80
CA ILE A 815 -28.25 38.31 -5.08
C ILE A 815 -29.61 38.90 -5.48
N ARG A 816 -30.44 39.31 -4.52
CA ARG A 816 -31.71 40.01 -4.81
C ARG A 816 -31.52 41.36 -5.49
N THR A 817 -30.32 41.95 -5.43
CA THR A 817 -30.00 43.19 -6.15
C THR A 817 -29.82 42.97 -7.66
N TRP A 818 -29.58 41.73 -8.09
CA TRP A 818 -29.42 41.39 -9.51
C TRP A 818 -30.78 41.43 -10.23
N THR A 819 -30.74 41.76 -11.52
CA THR A 819 -31.92 41.80 -12.40
C THR A 819 -32.15 40.47 -13.12
N TRP A 820 -31.09 39.67 -13.29
CA TRP A 820 -31.13 38.31 -13.80
C TRP A 820 -30.10 37.40 -13.11
N MET A 821 -30.31 36.09 -13.13
CA MET A 821 -29.31 35.09 -12.71
C MET A 821 -29.39 33.82 -13.57
N PRO A 822 -28.35 32.97 -13.60
CA PRO A 822 -28.43 31.67 -14.29
C PRO A 822 -29.55 30.81 -13.71
N ASN A 823 -30.24 30.03 -14.53
CA ASN A 823 -31.20 29.04 -14.05
C ASN A 823 -30.47 27.80 -13.51
N ALA A 824 -29.67 27.98 -12.46
CA ALA A 824 -28.85 26.93 -11.86
C ALA A 824 -29.70 25.72 -11.43
N GLN A 825 -29.17 24.52 -11.67
CA GLN A 825 -29.78 23.23 -11.33
C GLN A 825 -28.83 22.44 -10.42
N VAL A 826 -29.36 21.39 -9.81
CA VAL A 826 -28.61 20.48 -8.92
C VAL A 826 -27.37 19.87 -9.59
N ASP A 827 -27.42 19.66 -10.91
CA ASP A 827 -26.35 19.02 -11.67
C ASP A 827 -25.55 20.00 -12.55
N LYS A 828 -25.93 21.28 -12.68
CA LYS A 828 -25.12 22.28 -13.42
C LYS A 828 -25.48 23.73 -13.08
N MET A 829 -24.48 24.61 -13.08
CA MET A 829 -24.69 26.07 -12.95
C MET A 829 -25.40 26.68 -14.17
N TRP A 830 -25.12 26.16 -15.37
CA TRP A 830 -25.56 26.74 -16.63
C TRP A 830 -26.22 25.69 -17.54
N PRO A 831 -27.56 25.52 -17.47
CA PRO A 831 -28.27 24.70 -18.43
C PRO A 831 -28.28 25.34 -19.81
N THR A 832 -28.09 24.52 -20.85
CA THR A 832 -28.08 24.97 -22.25
C THR A 832 -28.98 24.14 -23.17
N SER A 833 -29.62 23.10 -22.64
CA SER A 833 -30.39 22.16 -23.45
C SER A 833 -31.71 22.76 -23.91
N VAL A 834 -32.00 22.58 -25.20
CA VAL A 834 -33.31 22.89 -25.77
C VAL A 834 -34.34 21.92 -25.17
N ARG A 835 -35.35 22.44 -24.47
CA ARG A 835 -36.47 21.64 -23.97
C ARG A 835 -37.73 21.91 -24.80
N PRO A 836 -38.32 20.90 -25.48
CA PRO A 836 -39.61 21.06 -26.17
C PRO A 836 -40.68 21.52 -25.17
N GLY A 837 -41.40 22.61 -25.47
CA GLY A 837 -42.50 23.12 -24.63
C GLY A 837 -42.08 23.97 -23.42
N GLY A 838 -40.82 24.38 -23.30
CA GLY A 838 -40.35 25.22 -22.18
C GLY A 838 -40.86 26.68 -22.25
N LYS A 839 -41.19 27.28 -21.10
CA LYS A 839 -41.59 28.70 -20.93
C LYS A 839 -40.43 29.71 -21.11
N PHE A 840 -39.39 29.38 -21.87
CA PHE A 840 -38.23 30.25 -22.09
C PHE A 840 -38.28 30.86 -23.49
N THR A 841 -38.05 32.17 -23.57
CA THR A 841 -37.89 32.91 -24.82
C THR A 841 -36.41 32.94 -25.18
N ARG A 842 -36.07 32.68 -26.44
CA ARG A 842 -34.69 32.75 -26.93
C ARG A 842 -34.45 34.09 -27.62
N TRP A 843 -33.32 34.72 -27.33
CA TRP A 843 -32.77 35.80 -28.14
C TRP A 843 -31.36 35.42 -28.67
N PRO A 844 -31.04 35.75 -29.94
CA PRO A 844 -31.98 36.17 -30.98
C PRO A 844 -32.99 35.05 -31.29
N ALA A 845 -34.16 35.40 -31.85
CA ALA A 845 -35.12 34.40 -32.29
C ALA A 845 -34.52 33.58 -33.44
N THR A 846 -34.67 32.25 -33.42
CA THR A 846 -34.18 31.36 -34.49
C THR A 846 -35.28 30.42 -34.97
N PRO A 847 -35.37 30.12 -36.28
CA PRO A 847 -36.40 29.21 -36.82
C PRO A 847 -36.28 27.79 -36.26
N GLN A 848 -35.05 27.34 -35.99
CA GLN A 848 -34.77 26.06 -35.37
C GLN A 848 -34.33 26.24 -33.91
N PRO A 849 -34.72 25.34 -33.01
CA PRO A 849 -34.28 25.39 -31.62
C PRO A 849 -32.75 25.20 -31.51
N ARG A 850 -32.03 26.23 -31.07
CA ARG A 850 -30.58 26.20 -30.86
C ARG A 850 -30.23 26.33 -29.38
N PRO A 851 -29.21 25.61 -28.87
CA PRO A 851 -28.78 25.75 -27.48
C PRO A 851 -28.31 27.17 -27.19
N ALA A 852 -28.52 27.62 -25.96
CA ALA A 852 -28.02 28.88 -25.39
C ALA A 852 -28.17 28.82 -23.86
N PRO A 853 -27.38 29.55 -23.05
CA PRO A 853 -27.52 29.56 -21.59
C PRO A 853 -28.92 29.97 -21.14
N HIS A 854 -29.43 29.30 -20.10
CA HIS A 854 -30.74 29.63 -19.50
C HIS A 854 -30.57 30.58 -18.32
N ILE A 855 -31.27 31.71 -18.35
CA ILE A 855 -31.31 32.69 -17.28
C ILE A 855 -32.74 32.92 -16.79
N LEU A 856 -32.84 33.29 -15.52
CA LEU A 856 -34.05 33.75 -14.88
C LEU A 856 -34.00 35.28 -14.81
N LEU A 857 -35.11 35.95 -15.14
CA LEU A 857 -35.30 37.39 -14.92
C LEU A 857 -36.10 37.61 -13.64
N LYS A 858 -35.74 38.65 -12.90
CA LYS A 858 -36.45 39.04 -11.69
C LYS A 858 -37.91 39.36 -12.00
N SER A 859 -38.84 39.05 -11.10
CA SER A 859 -40.26 39.30 -11.34
C SER A 859 -40.52 40.79 -11.66
N GLY A 860 -41.32 41.07 -12.68
CA GLY A 860 -41.71 42.42 -13.08
C GLY A 860 -40.74 43.17 -14.02
N VAL A 861 -39.60 42.58 -14.39
CA VAL A 861 -38.65 43.22 -15.33
C VAL A 861 -38.78 42.65 -16.74
N ARG A 862 -38.44 43.46 -17.75
CA ARG A 862 -38.35 43.04 -19.16
C ARG A 862 -36.94 43.30 -19.69
N PRO A 863 -36.33 42.35 -20.42
CA PRO A 863 -35.03 42.57 -21.01
C PRO A 863 -35.16 43.48 -22.24
N THR A 864 -34.10 44.22 -22.53
CA THR A 864 -33.90 44.96 -23.77
C THR A 864 -32.74 44.33 -24.55
N PHE A 865 -32.80 44.45 -25.87
CA PHE A 865 -31.79 43.91 -26.77
C PHE A 865 -31.59 44.88 -27.94
N ASP A 866 -30.38 44.93 -28.45
CA ASP A 866 -30.11 45.53 -29.76
C ASP A 866 -30.81 44.74 -30.87
N ASP A 867 -31.16 45.42 -31.96
CA ASP A 867 -31.64 44.77 -33.17
C ASP A 867 -30.57 43.77 -33.67
N PRO A 868 -30.95 42.53 -34.04
CA PRO A 868 -29.98 41.57 -34.53
C PRO A 868 -29.31 42.12 -35.80
N PRO A 869 -27.99 41.95 -35.98
CA PRO A 869 -27.33 42.38 -37.21
C PRO A 869 -28.02 41.68 -38.39
N VAL A 870 -28.50 42.47 -39.34
CA VAL A 870 -29.08 41.99 -40.59
C VAL A 870 -27.96 41.28 -41.35
N ASN A 871 -27.94 39.94 -41.29
CA ASN A 871 -27.10 39.15 -42.17
C ASN A 871 -27.66 39.30 -43.59
N ASN A 872 -27.12 40.26 -44.34
CA ASN A 872 -27.25 40.25 -45.79
C ASN A 872 -26.60 38.96 -46.31
N GLY A 873 -27.38 38.22 -47.08
CA GLY A 873 -27.09 36.85 -47.48
C GLY A 873 -25.79 36.71 -48.23
N ASP A 874 -25.18 35.54 -48.06
CA ASP A 874 -24.29 34.96 -49.04
C ASP A 874 -24.75 33.51 -49.24
N ASP A 875 -25.77 33.37 -50.11
CA ASP A 875 -26.02 32.12 -50.84
C ASP A 875 -24.92 32.02 -51.89
N GLY A 876 -23.82 31.36 -51.54
CA GLY A 876 -22.72 31.03 -52.44
C GLY A 876 -22.41 29.53 -52.33
N GLY A 877 -22.99 28.75 -53.25
CA GLY A 877 -22.81 27.31 -53.32
C GLY A 877 -21.41 26.88 -53.78
N ASN A 878 -20.84 25.88 -53.10
CA ASN A 878 -20.51 24.54 -53.61
C ASN A 878 -20.03 23.65 -52.45
#